data_AF-A0A1P8WU60-F1
#
_entry.id   AF-A0A1P8WU60-F1
#
_cell.length_a   1.000
_cell.length_b   1.000
_cell.length_c   1.000
_cell.angle_alpha   90.00
_cell.angle_beta   90.00
_cell.angle_gamma   90.00
#
_symmetry.space_group_name_H-M   'P 1'
#
loop_
_entity.id
_entity.type
_entity.pdbx_description
1 polymer ?
#
loop_
_entity_poly.entity_id
_entity_poly.type
_entity_poly.pdbx_seq_one_letter_code
_entity_poly.pdbx_strand_id
1 'polypeptide(L)'
;MADAVTADGSVDTTEADAAQGVYHFLDVGGTKYGECTLVVFGKLRILIDGSHREDFRGQRGYSSIPAQLEKILGAPAPHAIDLVVVTHCHADHVGCLPELVANDVIKPAFALLTDPKAGFGREAGTDAPSMDAMSSADRLAALLREEDASDLDDGELAAFIDAVATVEARYNQFVEDLEQKGVKIVFHRGGALDDEIAERLKPTGIRLLGPSPSQILRCAEQIATTNDEADGLAARLRSSDTMGIIDLYRSIVGSPADPVGRNPRGNGMNCQSICLAFGPPGARALLAGDMQFTDPGVRQIEEEMEALRRAVVDAGPYVLFKTTHHTSHNGQDDLFLDDIGNPRFLVHSGGLHDEKHPYPGLLTRLKRREGIVFARTDRNGHIEVRPKTASNPVRVSRGALNDFSPNLERDVPARENEPAPWAARKAAPSPSQPVAAIAEGQGPQIIIVNLPPGPIDMSVAGVDIVVRPAGASASAPFAYQPVGTHGVGGASRPLADGQMVAPGRSITGLLFVTDPVRLAANIGRGEADRVLAEVEQRGGMLVLGTGDRLIDLARAQLRKAPQAQGVVLLGGYDVVPSVRRDVLSNDLRRKLGGQAIEDADNFWVWSDSSYADVDGDAIAEFPVSRVPDARDAGLFLNALAASPLRRLEKFGIRNLARPFAAEIWSEVIGTREIEVCETFGPERLEAGMLQSACHYYMLHGADDDGSLFTGEDANGTGYPEAFLAASVPPRFDGIVFSGCCWGALIVDEKAYGAVTFPAPRLAERSIALSYLKAGALAFVGCTGAHYSGPSIDPDRNYAMRLHQAFWSHLKADNISPALALFRARGDFAQTIVGSGHDLDPLGTARRLKNLEQFTCLGLGW
;
A
#
# COMPACT_ATOMS: atom_id res chain seq x y z
N MET A 1 48.50 21.17 -51.57
CA MET A 1 47.81 22.47 -51.42
C MET A 1 46.38 22.11 -51.09
N ALA A 2 46.02 22.32 -49.83
CA ALA A 2 44.75 21.94 -49.25
C ALA A 2 43.85 23.17 -49.23
N ASP A 3 42.67 23.06 -49.82
CA ASP A 3 41.61 24.07 -49.70
C ASP A 3 40.68 23.70 -48.55
N ALA A 4 40.41 24.73 -47.74
CA ALA A 4 39.57 24.71 -46.55
C ALA A 4 38.09 24.70 -46.94
N VAL A 5 37.31 23.84 -46.28
CA VAL A 5 35.85 23.92 -46.22
C VAL A 5 35.48 24.24 -44.78
N THR A 6 35.04 25.47 -44.54
CA THR A 6 34.35 25.90 -43.33
C THR A 6 32.88 25.49 -43.46
N ALA A 7 32.44 24.58 -42.60
CA ALA A 7 31.03 24.24 -42.44
C ALA A 7 30.47 25.03 -41.25
N ASP A 8 29.80 26.14 -41.56
CA ASP A 8 28.86 26.80 -40.66
C ASP A 8 27.53 26.04 -40.71
N GLY A 9 27.19 25.37 -39.62
CA GLY A 9 26.04 24.47 -39.49
C GLY A 9 24.94 25.09 -38.64
N SER A 10 24.41 26.24 -39.03
CA SER A 10 23.15 26.73 -38.46
C SER A 10 21.98 25.96 -39.07
N VAL A 11 21.38 25.04 -38.29
CA VAL A 11 20.18 24.31 -38.70
C VAL A 11 18.99 25.26 -38.66
N ASP A 12 18.53 25.67 -39.83
CA ASP A 12 17.32 26.47 -40.02
C ASP A 12 16.11 25.61 -39.64
N THR A 13 15.49 25.89 -38.49
CA THR A 13 14.33 25.15 -37.98
C THR A 13 13.07 25.72 -38.62
N THR A 14 12.38 24.91 -39.41
CA THR A 14 11.14 25.33 -40.07
C THR A 14 10.01 25.56 -39.06
N GLU A 15 9.05 26.44 -39.36
CA GLU A 15 7.86 26.71 -38.51
C GLU A 15 7.08 25.43 -38.13
N ALA A 16 7.16 24.39 -38.96
CA ALA A 16 6.55 23.08 -38.73
C ALA A 16 7.29 22.23 -37.67
N ASP A 17 8.59 22.45 -37.45
CA ASP A 17 9.39 21.79 -36.41
C ASP A 17 9.20 22.45 -35.03
N ALA A 18 8.93 23.77 -35.01
CA ALA A 18 8.71 24.53 -33.78
C ALA A 18 7.48 24.07 -32.97
N ALA A 19 6.48 23.46 -33.63
CA ALA A 19 5.24 22.97 -33.01
C ALA A 19 5.36 21.57 -32.37
N GLN A 20 6.53 20.91 -32.45
CA GLN A 20 6.64 19.47 -32.17
C GLN A 20 7.32 19.13 -30.83
N GLY A 21 7.97 20.11 -30.18
CA GLY A 21 8.63 19.95 -28.88
C GLY A 21 9.92 19.14 -28.95
N VAL A 22 10.97 19.64 -28.30
CA VAL A 22 12.20 18.89 -28.00
C VAL A 22 12.33 18.80 -26.49
N TYR A 23 12.54 17.60 -25.98
CA TYR A 23 12.58 17.32 -24.54
C TYR A 23 13.99 16.89 -24.18
N HIS A 24 14.65 17.68 -23.33
CA HIS A 24 15.99 17.41 -22.84
C HIS A 24 15.89 16.98 -21.39
N PHE A 25 16.25 15.73 -21.10
CA PHE A 25 16.42 15.22 -19.74
C PHE A 25 17.90 15.33 -19.41
N LEU A 26 18.24 16.20 -18.46
CA LEU A 26 19.63 16.55 -18.16
C LEU A 26 20.29 15.43 -17.35
N ASP A 27 21.61 15.32 -17.47
CA ASP A 27 22.41 14.39 -16.67
C ASP A 27 22.45 14.90 -15.22
N VAL A 28 21.87 14.14 -14.30
CA VAL A 28 21.71 14.46 -12.87
C VAL A 28 22.84 13.91 -11.99
N GLY A 29 23.85 13.31 -12.61
CA GLY A 29 25.07 12.88 -11.93
C GLY A 29 25.01 11.51 -11.28
N GLY A 30 25.84 11.34 -10.25
CA GLY A 30 25.97 10.09 -9.50
C GLY A 30 24.99 9.99 -8.33
N THR A 31 24.62 11.11 -7.69
CA THR A 31 23.72 11.12 -6.52
C THR A 31 22.37 10.45 -6.83
N LYS A 32 21.91 9.60 -5.91
CA LYS A 32 20.61 8.90 -5.95
C LYS A 32 19.46 9.88 -6.25
N TYR A 33 18.46 9.44 -7.03
CA TYR A 33 17.31 10.25 -7.45
C TYR A 33 17.68 11.42 -8.38
N GLY A 34 16.82 12.45 -8.48
CA GLY A 34 17.06 13.67 -9.26
C GLY A 34 16.26 13.78 -10.55
N GLU A 35 15.71 14.98 -10.77
CA GLU A 35 15.05 15.36 -12.01
C GLU A 35 15.39 16.78 -12.45
N CYS A 36 15.80 16.93 -13.72
CA CYS A 36 15.85 18.23 -14.38
C CYS A 36 15.56 18.08 -15.87
N THR A 37 14.47 18.70 -16.33
CA THR A 37 14.00 18.58 -17.71
C THR A 37 13.85 19.96 -18.35
N LEU A 38 14.49 20.18 -19.49
CA LEU A 38 14.29 21.35 -20.34
C LEU A 38 13.42 20.98 -21.55
N VAL A 39 12.27 21.63 -21.67
CA VAL A 39 11.34 21.49 -22.79
C VAL A 39 11.44 22.71 -23.71
N VAL A 40 11.61 22.47 -25.01
CA VAL A 40 11.81 23.52 -26.02
C VAL A 40 10.78 23.41 -27.14
N PHE A 41 10.01 24.49 -27.35
CA PHE A 41 9.06 24.64 -28.46
C PHE A 41 9.42 25.90 -29.26
N GLY A 42 10.22 25.74 -30.31
CA GLY A 42 10.76 26.87 -31.06
C GLY A 42 11.59 27.78 -30.16
N LYS A 43 11.07 28.98 -29.86
CA LYS A 43 11.70 29.94 -28.94
C LYS A 43 11.25 29.80 -27.48
N LEU A 44 10.20 29.03 -27.22
CA LEU A 44 9.67 28.83 -25.87
C LEU A 44 10.51 27.80 -25.11
N ARG A 45 10.87 28.11 -23.86
CA ARG A 45 11.72 27.26 -23.01
C ARG A 45 11.04 27.07 -21.65
N ILE A 46 10.81 25.83 -21.25
CA ILE A 46 10.26 25.48 -19.93
C ILE A 46 11.29 24.62 -19.21
N LEU A 47 11.69 25.02 -18.00
CA LEU A 47 12.58 24.23 -17.15
C LEU A 47 11.74 23.62 -16.02
N ILE A 48 11.80 22.31 -15.87
CA ILE A 48 11.05 21.55 -14.86
C ILE A 48 12.08 20.92 -13.93
N ASP A 49 11.98 21.28 -12.65
CA ASP A 49 12.84 20.82 -11.55
C ASP A 49 14.34 21.13 -11.74
N GLY A 50 15.12 20.88 -10.67
CA GLY A 50 16.49 21.36 -10.50
C GLY A 50 17.50 20.28 -10.13
N SER A 51 17.11 19.01 -10.11
CA SER A 51 17.91 17.88 -9.63
C SER A 51 18.49 18.11 -8.23
N HIS A 52 19.78 17.94 -8.00
CA HIS A 52 20.40 18.17 -6.69
C HIS A 52 21.05 19.55 -6.63
N ARG A 53 21.25 20.05 -5.42
CA ARG A 53 21.98 21.31 -5.18
C ARG A 53 23.36 21.33 -5.84
N GLU A 54 24.13 20.25 -5.69
CA GLU A 54 25.50 20.16 -6.19
C GLU A 54 25.58 20.15 -7.72
N ASP A 55 24.48 19.86 -8.41
CA ASP A 55 24.44 19.87 -9.88
C ASP A 55 24.57 21.28 -10.46
N PHE A 56 24.46 22.34 -9.63
CA PHE A 56 24.88 23.69 -10.01
C PHE A 56 26.37 23.75 -10.38
N ARG A 57 27.22 23.05 -9.64
CA ARG A 57 28.69 23.01 -9.85
C ARG A 57 29.13 21.80 -10.66
N GLY A 58 28.27 20.78 -10.72
CA GLY A 58 28.55 19.49 -11.34
C GLY A 58 29.24 18.55 -10.36
N GLN A 59 29.19 17.26 -10.69
CA GLN A 59 29.76 16.19 -9.88
C GLN A 59 30.99 15.59 -10.59
N ARG A 60 31.79 14.79 -9.88
CA ARG A 60 32.97 14.15 -10.49
C ARG A 60 32.54 13.27 -11.67
N GLY A 61 32.95 13.64 -12.89
CA GLY A 61 32.62 12.91 -14.12
C GLY A 61 31.30 13.34 -14.77
N TYR A 62 30.57 14.30 -14.19
CA TYR A 62 29.27 14.75 -14.66
C TYR A 62 29.26 16.28 -14.81
N SER A 63 28.68 16.77 -15.92
CA SER A 63 28.64 18.21 -16.21
C SER A 63 27.59 18.90 -15.34
N SER A 64 27.88 20.12 -14.90
CA SER A 64 26.89 20.93 -14.18
C SER A 64 25.67 21.24 -15.05
N ILE A 65 24.51 21.44 -14.42
CA ILE A 65 23.29 21.87 -15.10
C ILE A 65 23.50 23.19 -15.87
N PRO A 66 24.16 24.23 -15.32
CA PRO A 66 24.53 25.42 -16.10
C PRO A 66 25.31 25.10 -17.39
N ALA A 67 26.32 24.23 -17.33
CA ALA A 67 27.12 23.89 -18.51
C ALA A 67 26.31 23.09 -19.55
N GLN A 68 25.40 22.22 -19.09
CA GLN A 68 24.48 21.50 -19.97
C GLN A 68 23.50 22.46 -20.64
N LEU A 69 22.92 23.42 -19.91
CA LEU A 69 22.03 24.43 -20.45
C LEU A 69 22.73 25.32 -21.50
N GLU A 70 23.94 25.81 -21.21
CA GLU A 70 24.73 26.59 -22.16
C GLU A 70 25.00 25.80 -23.45
N LYS A 71 25.35 24.51 -23.32
CA LYS A 71 25.57 23.62 -24.46
C LYS A 71 24.30 23.38 -25.29
N ILE A 72 23.17 23.14 -24.63
CA ILE A 72 21.89 22.86 -25.31
C ILE A 72 21.35 24.13 -25.99
N LEU A 73 21.45 25.28 -25.33
CA LEU A 73 20.91 26.54 -25.82
C LEU A 73 21.87 27.30 -26.75
N GLY A 74 23.14 26.89 -26.81
CA GLY A 74 24.14 27.41 -27.75
C GLY A 74 24.54 28.87 -27.48
N ALA A 75 24.30 29.38 -26.27
CA ALA A 75 24.61 30.73 -25.86
C ALA A 75 24.94 30.74 -24.36
N PRO A 76 25.82 31.65 -23.87
CA PRO A 76 26.13 31.75 -22.45
C PRO A 76 24.93 32.27 -21.65
N ALA A 77 24.94 32.01 -20.34
CA ALA A 77 23.98 32.58 -19.38
C ALA A 77 24.02 34.12 -19.38
N PRO A 78 22.93 34.82 -18.97
CA PRO A 78 21.65 34.28 -18.52
C PRO A 78 20.79 33.72 -19.66
N HIS A 79 20.16 32.57 -19.43
CA HIS A 79 19.19 31.99 -20.35
C HIS A 79 17.77 32.48 -20.05
N ALA A 80 17.06 32.99 -21.06
CA ALA A 80 15.65 33.31 -20.94
C ALA A 80 14.81 32.03 -20.84
N ILE A 81 14.02 31.89 -19.77
CA ILE A 81 13.12 30.75 -19.54
C ILE A 81 11.69 31.29 -19.47
N ASP A 82 10.78 30.75 -20.27
CA ASP A 82 9.39 31.21 -20.26
C ASP A 82 8.65 30.72 -19.01
N LEU A 83 8.91 29.49 -18.56
CA LEU A 83 8.32 28.94 -17.34
C LEU A 83 9.33 28.07 -16.59
N VAL A 84 9.50 28.34 -15.30
CA VAL A 84 10.09 27.37 -14.37
C VAL A 84 8.97 26.63 -13.65
N VAL A 85 9.09 25.31 -13.54
CA VAL A 85 8.16 24.47 -12.79
C VAL A 85 8.92 23.79 -11.66
N VAL A 86 8.35 23.80 -10.46
CA VAL A 86 8.77 22.88 -9.39
C VAL A 86 7.63 21.93 -9.10
N THR A 87 7.80 20.66 -9.47
CA THR A 87 6.72 19.66 -9.42
C THR A 87 6.31 19.37 -7.99
N HIS A 88 7.24 19.26 -7.06
CA HIS A 88 7.01 19.10 -5.62
C HIS A 88 8.28 19.45 -4.82
N CYS A 89 8.24 19.29 -3.50
CA CYS A 89 9.18 19.92 -2.58
C CYS A 89 10.36 19.05 -2.11
N HIS A 90 10.59 17.87 -2.70
CA HIS A 90 11.78 17.08 -2.38
C HIS A 90 13.07 17.76 -2.81
N ALA A 91 14.16 17.49 -2.08
CA ALA A 91 15.44 18.16 -2.28
C ALA A 91 16.04 17.95 -3.68
N ASP A 92 15.78 16.80 -4.29
CA ASP A 92 16.24 16.40 -5.62
C ASP A 92 15.32 16.88 -6.77
N HIS A 93 14.26 17.62 -6.46
CA HIS A 93 13.41 18.35 -7.40
C HIS A 93 13.59 19.86 -7.29
N VAL A 94 13.67 20.40 -6.06
CA VAL A 94 14.02 21.81 -5.83
C VAL A 94 15.46 22.07 -6.30
N GLY A 95 16.37 21.20 -5.87
CA GLY A 95 17.71 21.10 -6.45
C GLY A 95 18.51 22.36 -6.50
N CYS A 96 19.10 22.62 -7.66
CA CYS A 96 19.89 23.81 -7.94
C CYS A 96 19.08 25.00 -8.49
N LEU A 97 17.75 24.93 -8.59
CA LEU A 97 16.92 26.05 -9.07
C LEU A 97 17.17 27.36 -8.29
N PRO A 98 17.28 27.35 -6.94
CA PRO A 98 17.63 28.55 -6.18
C PRO A 98 18.91 29.19 -6.69
N GLU A 99 19.99 28.40 -6.85
CA GLU A 99 21.28 28.89 -7.31
C GLU A 99 21.25 29.35 -8.78
N LEU A 100 20.47 28.69 -9.64
CA LEU A 100 20.29 29.08 -11.05
C LEU A 100 19.66 30.48 -11.18
N VAL A 101 18.70 30.81 -10.32
CA VAL A 101 18.07 32.14 -10.32
C VAL A 101 18.94 33.16 -9.60
N ALA A 102 19.45 32.84 -8.40
CA ALA A 102 20.26 33.77 -7.61
C ALA A 102 21.52 34.23 -8.35
N ASN A 103 22.17 33.34 -9.11
CA ASN A 103 23.39 33.64 -9.87
C ASN A 103 23.15 34.10 -11.32
N ASP A 104 21.90 34.46 -11.68
CA ASP A 104 21.53 34.90 -13.02
C ASP A 104 21.94 33.89 -14.13
N VAL A 105 21.89 32.59 -13.84
CA VAL A 105 22.07 31.55 -14.87
C VAL A 105 20.82 31.47 -15.74
N ILE A 106 19.64 31.56 -15.11
CA ILE A 106 18.35 31.62 -15.80
C ILE A 106 17.57 32.89 -15.43
N LYS A 107 16.72 33.33 -16.35
CA LYS A 107 15.78 34.44 -16.16
C LYS A 107 14.37 33.98 -16.52
N PRO A 108 13.60 33.49 -15.53
CA PRO A 108 12.23 33.05 -15.74
C PRO A 108 11.29 34.24 -16.01
N ALA A 109 10.31 34.07 -16.87
CA ALA A 109 9.18 35.01 -17.00
C ALA A 109 8.05 34.65 -16.03
N PHE A 110 7.77 33.36 -15.90
CA PHE A 110 6.77 32.79 -14.99
C PHE A 110 7.38 31.67 -14.16
N ALA A 111 6.80 31.43 -12.98
CA ALA A 111 7.09 30.27 -12.14
C ALA A 111 5.78 29.59 -11.72
N LEU A 112 5.64 28.30 -12.02
CA LEU A 112 4.55 27.44 -11.53
C LEU A 112 5.12 26.52 -10.46
N LEU A 113 4.77 26.79 -9.22
CA LEU A 113 5.44 26.20 -8.06
C LEU A 113 4.43 25.41 -7.23
N THR A 114 4.78 24.23 -6.74
CA THR A 114 4.02 23.62 -5.64
C THR A 114 3.95 24.58 -4.47
N ASP A 115 2.75 24.74 -3.88
CA ASP A 115 2.57 25.70 -2.79
C ASP A 115 3.51 25.33 -1.61
N PRO A 116 4.37 26.24 -1.13
CA PRO A 116 5.37 25.91 -0.12
C PRO A 116 4.73 25.48 1.21
N LYS A 117 3.56 26.02 1.56
CA LYS A 117 2.91 25.62 2.82
C LYS A 117 2.35 24.22 2.71
N ALA A 118 1.60 23.92 1.65
CA ALA A 118 1.10 22.57 1.41
C ALA A 118 2.24 21.56 1.19
N GLY A 119 3.28 21.98 0.47
CA GLY A 119 4.47 21.21 0.13
C GLY A 119 5.30 20.76 1.33
N PHE A 120 5.28 21.54 2.40
CA PHE A 120 6.02 21.25 3.64
C PHE A 120 5.12 20.91 4.83
N GLY A 121 3.80 20.80 4.63
CA GLY A 121 2.82 20.46 5.66
C GLY A 121 2.67 21.55 6.74
N ARG A 122 2.64 22.82 6.33
CA ARG A 122 2.53 23.98 7.23
C ARG A 122 1.12 24.55 7.26
N GLU A 123 0.66 24.94 8.45
CA GLU A 123 -0.60 25.68 8.61
C GLU A 123 -0.50 27.12 8.08
N ALA A 124 -1.67 27.74 7.87
CA ALA A 124 -1.74 29.11 7.44
C ALA A 124 -1.24 30.09 8.53
N GLY A 125 -0.06 30.66 8.31
CA GLY A 125 0.52 31.69 9.19
C GLY A 125 1.73 31.20 10.00
N THR A 126 2.09 29.94 9.83
CA THR A 126 3.33 29.37 10.37
C THR A 126 4.45 29.57 9.37
N ASP A 127 5.52 30.25 9.78
CA ASP A 127 6.71 30.43 8.97
C ASP A 127 7.64 29.23 9.11
N ALA A 128 8.50 29.03 8.10
CA ALA A 128 9.55 28.02 8.16
C ALA A 128 10.53 28.34 9.31
N PRO A 129 11.13 27.32 9.95
CA PRO A 129 12.21 27.53 10.90
C PRO A 129 13.37 28.31 10.27
N SER A 130 13.91 29.29 10.97
CA SER A 130 15.14 29.97 10.54
C SER A 130 16.31 28.99 10.53
N MET A 131 17.18 29.07 9.51
CA MET A 131 18.37 28.21 9.39
C MET A 131 19.26 28.25 10.64
N ASP A 132 19.36 29.41 11.30
CA ASP A 132 20.19 29.60 12.51
C ASP A 132 19.54 29.09 13.79
N ALA A 133 18.25 28.73 13.74
CA ALA A 133 17.44 28.37 14.91
C ALA A 133 16.81 26.97 14.82
N MET A 134 17.22 26.14 13.85
CA MET A 134 16.65 24.81 13.65
C MET A 134 16.88 23.89 14.86
N SER A 135 15.79 23.37 15.40
CA SER A 135 15.81 22.35 16.45
C SER A 135 16.16 20.97 15.86
N SER A 136 16.50 20.02 16.73
CA SER A 136 16.64 18.62 16.32
C SER A 136 15.34 18.03 15.77
N ALA A 137 14.19 18.58 16.19
CA ALA A 137 12.90 18.16 15.66
C ALA A 137 12.69 18.64 14.23
N ASP A 138 13.05 19.89 13.93
CA ASP A 138 13.00 20.44 12.57
C ASP A 138 13.88 19.64 11.59
N ARG A 139 15.09 19.27 12.05
CA ARG A 139 16.02 18.41 11.28
C ARG A 139 15.43 17.02 11.03
N LEU A 140 14.82 16.41 12.06
CA LEU A 140 14.21 15.10 11.93
C LEU A 140 12.96 15.15 11.04
N ALA A 141 12.13 16.20 11.15
CA ALA A 141 10.98 16.41 10.29
C ALA A 141 11.39 16.57 8.82
N ALA A 142 12.41 17.38 8.53
CA ALA A 142 12.98 17.49 7.19
C ALA A 142 13.43 16.12 6.66
N LEU A 143 14.14 15.35 7.47
CA LEU A 143 14.63 14.04 7.08
C LEU A 143 13.52 12.98 6.88
N LEU A 144 12.46 13.01 7.68
CA LEU A 144 11.33 12.07 7.57
C LEU A 144 10.35 12.42 6.44
N ARG A 145 10.39 13.66 5.93
CA ARG A 145 9.61 14.08 4.75
C ARG A 145 10.23 13.63 3.43
N GLU A 146 11.54 13.39 3.44
CA GLU A 146 12.30 12.96 2.27
C GLU A 146 12.20 11.44 2.04
N GLU A 147 12.70 11.00 0.89
CA GLU A 147 12.84 9.59 0.54
C GLU A 147 13.78 8.82 1.49
N ASP A 148 13.66 7.49 1.52
CA ASP A 148 14.51 6.63 2.35
C ASP A 148 15.98 6.71 1.93
N ALA A 149 16.79 7.25 2.85
CA ALA A 149 18.24 7.39 2.76
C ALA A 149 18.97 6.60 3.87
N SER A 150 18.29 5.65 4.52
CA SER A 150 18.86 4.86 5.62
C SER A 150 19.98 3.92 5.19
N ASP A 151 20.07 3.65 3.88
CA ASP A 151 21.10 2.86 3.21
C ASP A 151 22.44 3.61 3.02
N LEU A 152 22.46 4.93 3.17
CA LEU A 152 23.70 5.73 3.12
C LEU A 152 24.62 5.45 4.31
N ASP A 153 25.94 5.55 4.09
CA ASP A 153 26.91 5.50 5.18
C ASP A 153 26.77 6.71 6.13
N ASP A 154 27.39 6.67 7.31
CA ASP A 154 27.20 7.73 8.32
C ASP A 154 27.64 9.12 7.84
N GLY A 155 28.70 9.19 7.02
CA GLY A 155 29.21 10.46 6.50
C GLY A 155 28.31 11.02 5.39
N GLU A 156 27.87 10.16 4.49
CA GLU A 156 26.93 10.49 3.41
C GLU A 156 25.55 10.87 3.97
N LEU A 157 25.06 10.12 4.97
CA LEU A 157 23.80 10.41 5.65
C LEU A 157 23.87 11.71 6.45
N ALA A 158 25.00 12.02 7.09
CA ALA A 158 25.18 13.32 7.75
C ALA A 158 25.09 14.49 6.75
N ALA A 159 25.76 14.35 5.60
CA ALA A 159 25.71 15.35 4.54
C ALA A 159 24.29 15.48 3.94
N PHE A 160 23.58 14.36 3.77
CA PHE A 160 22.19 14.35 3.35
C PHE A 160 21.28 15.08 4.35
N ILE A 161 21.42 14.79 5.66
CA ILE A 161 20.68 15.45 6.73
C ILE A 161 20.87 16.97 6.69
N ASP A 162 22.11 17.44 6.53
CA ASP A 162 22.40 18.87 6.45
C ASP A 162 21.82 19.51 5.17
N ALA A 163 21.81 18.79 4.06
CA ALA A 163 21.20 19.26 2.82
C ALA A 163 19.67 19.41 2.96
N VAL A 164 18.98 18.35 3.38
CA VAL A 164 17.51 18.32 3.48
C VAL A 164 16.99 19.24 4.57
N ALA A 165 17.74 19.42 5.66
CA ALA A 165 17.43 20.40 6.72
C ALA A 165 17.20 21.81 6.16
N THR A 166 17.88 22.18 5.06
CA THR A 166 17.81 23.53 4.49
C THR A 166 16.86 23.66 3.31
N VAL A 167 16.23 22.57 2.84
CA VAL A 167 15.45 22.58 1.59
C VAL A 167 14.28 23.59 1.65
N GLU A 168 13.55 23.62 2.75
CA GLU A 168 12.39 24.50 2.95
C GLU A 168 12.80 25.98 2.98
N ALA A 169 13.87 26.30 3.71
CA ALA A 169 14.41 27.66 3.74
C ALA A 169 14.94 28.10 2.36
N ARG A 170 15.63 27.22 1.64
CA ARG A 170 16.12 27.49 0.28
C ARG A 170 14.99 27.66 -0.71
N TYR A 171 13.90 26.89 -0.58
CA TYR A 171 12.71 27.04 -1.40
C TYR A 171 12.04 28.41 -1.20
N ASN A 172 11.88 28.82 0.05
CA ASN A 172 11.32 30.14 0.37
C ASN A 172 12.24 31.27 -0.12
N GLN A 173 13.56 31.15 0.03
CA GLN A 173 14.49 32.12 -0.55
C GLN A 173 14.41 32.18 -2.07
N PHE A 174 14.23 31.03 -2.73
CA PHE A 174 14.03 30.97 -4.18
C PHE A 174 12.74 31.70 -4.61
N VAL A 175 11.65 31.52 -3.87
CA VAL A 175 10.42 32.30 -4.07
C VAL A 175 10.68 33.79 -3.93
N GLU A 176 11.36 34.23 -2.87
CA GLU A 176 11.70 35.64 -2.67
C GLU A 176 12.59 36.20 -3.80
N ASP A 177 13.60 35.44 -4.24
CA ASP A 177 14.50 35.85 -5.32
C ASP A 177 13.75 36.01 -6.65
N LEU A 178 12.77 35.13 -6.92
CA LEU A 178 11.88 35.25 -8.06
C LEU A 178 11.00 36.51 -7.98
N GLU A 179 10.42 36.80 -6.81
CA GLU A 179 9.62 38.02 -6.59
C GLU A 179 10.46 39.28 -6.77
N GLN A 180 11.67 39.31 -6.19
CA GLN A 180 12.61 40.43 -6.31
C GLN A 180 13.03 40.67 -7.76
N LYS A 181 13.13 39.61 -8.57
CA LYS A 181 13.43 39.68 -10.00
C LYS A 181 12.20 39.98 -10.87
N GLY A 182 11.02 40.17 -10.26
CA GLY A 182 9.78 40.53 -10.95
C GLY A 182 9.17 39.37 -11.74
N VAL A 183 9.47 38.12 -11.37
CA VAL A 183 8.87 36.93 -11.99
C VAL A 183 7.44 36.78 -11.48
N LYS A 184 6.49 36.47 -12.37
CA LYS A 184 5.12 36.14 -11.95
C LYS A 184 5.07 34.72 -11.39
N ILE A 185 4.79 34.60 -10.10
CA ILE A 185 4.70 33.32 -9.40
C ILE A 185 3.25 32.86 -9.30
N VAL A 186 3.00 31.58 -9.60
CA VAL A 186 1.72 30.90 -9.44
C VAL A 186 1.95 29.68 -8.56
N PHE A 187 1.41 29.70 -7.34
CA PHE A 187 1.40 28.52 -6.48
C PHE A 187 0.26 27.58 -6.88
N HIS A 188 0.60 26.34 -7.22
CA HIS A 188 -0.37 25.31 -7.58
C HIS A 188 -1.10 24.82 -6.33
N ARG A 189 -2.41 25.05 -6.31
CA ARG A 189 -3.34 24.63 -5.24
C ARG A 189 -4.52 23.83 -5.78
N GLY A 190 -4.33 23.20 -6.94
CA GLY A 190 -5.32 22.30 -7.55
C GLY A 190 -6.31 22.96 -8.50
N GLY A 191 -5.95 24.08 -9.12
CA GLY A 191 -6.77 24.78 -10.09
C GLY A 191 -6.38 24.53 -11.55
N ALA A 192 -7.04 25.26 -12.43
CA ALA A 192 -6.57 25.42 -13.81
C ALA A 192 -5.26 26.23 -13.86
N LEU A 193 -4.53 26.09 -14.96
CA LEU A 193 -3.34 26.89 -15.23
C LEU A 193 -3.72 28.37 -15.33
N ASP A 194 -2.91 29.27 -14.76
CA ASP A 194 -3.10 30.73 -14.87
C ASP A 194 -3.25 31.16 -16.33
N ASP A 195 -4.22 32.06 -16.60
CA ASP A 195 -4.62 32.43 -17.96
C ASP A 195 -3.45 33.03 -18.77
N GLU A 196 -2.55 33.80 -18.14
CA GLU A 196 -1.40 34.38 -18.83
C GLU A 196 -0.36 33.32 -19.18
N ILE A 197 -0.11 32.37 -18.27
CA ILE A 197 0.78 31.22 -18.55
C ILE A 197 0.16 30.37 -19.66
N ALA A 198 -1.15 30.09 -19.57
CA ALA A 198 -1.88 29.28 -20.54
C ALA A 198 -1.85 29.91 -21.94
N GLU A 199 -2.09 31.23 -22.07
CA GLU A 199 -2.04 31.91 -23.36
C GLU A 199 -0.60 32.01 -23.89
N ARG A 200 0.39 32.30 -23.02
CA ARG A 200 1.81 32.34 -23.42
C ARG A 200 2.31 31.00 -23.94
N LEU A 201 1.93 29.92 -23.28
CA LEU A 201 2.39 28.56 -23.59
C LEU A 201 1.43 27.76 -24.47
N LYS A 202 0.34 28.36 -24.93
CA LYS A 202 -0.62 27.76 -25.87
C LYS A 202 0.03 27.09 -27.08
N PRO A 203 1.10 27.63 -27.72
CA PRO A 203 1.76 26.95 -28.84
C PRO A 203 2.39 25.60 -28.47
N THR A 204 2.68 25.36 -27.20
CA THR A 204 3.24 24.10 -26.71
C THR A 204 2.17 23.02 -26.52
N GLY A 205 0.88 23.38 -26.54
CA GLY A 205 -0.21 22.46 -26.25
C GLY A 205 -0.24 22.00 -24.78
N ILE A 206 0.34 22.79 -23.87
CA ILE A 206 0.40 22.49 -22.44
C ILE A 206 -0.99 22.20 -21.85
N ARG A 207 -1.08 21.18 -20.99
CA ARG A 207 -2.24 20.93 -20.14
C ARG A 207 -1.77 20.63 -18.72
N LEU A 208 -2.34 21.34 -17.74
CA LEU A 208 -2.23 21.02 -16.33
C LEU A 208 -3.29 19.98 -15.97
N LEU A 209 -2.86 18.82 -15.50
CA LEU A 209 -3.73 17.65 -15.27
C LEU A 209 -4.08 17.46 -13.80
N GLY A 210 -3.26 17.97 -12.90
CA GLY A 210 -3.44 17.94 -11.45
C GLY A 210 -2.12 18.17 -10.73
N PRO A 211 -2.05 17.87 -9.42
CA PRO A 211 -3.10 17.29 -8.57
C PRO A 211 -4.30 18.21 -8.34
N SER A 212 -5.42 17.67 -7.83
CA SER A 212 -6.62 18.44 -7.44
C SER A 212 -6.44 19.15 -6.07
N PRO A 213 -7.31 20.09 -5.67
CA PRO A 213 -7.17 20.76 -4.38
C PRO A 213 -7.31 19.79 -3.22
N SER A 214 -8.27 18.86 -3.30
CA SER A 214 -8.47 17.82 -2.30
C SER A 214 -7.26 16.89 -2.20
N GLN A 215 -6.63 16.55 -3.32
CA GLN A 215 -5.42 15.73 -3.33
C GLN A 215 -4.27 16.44 -2.60
N ILE A 216 -4.04 17.72 -2.94
CA ILE A 216 -3.01 18.54 -2.29
C ILE A 216 -3.26 18.64 -0.79
N LEU A 217 -4.51 18.80 -0.37
CA LEU A 217 -4.88 18.88 1.04
C LEU A 217 -4.55 17.58 1.78
N ARG A 218 -4.95 16.41 1.26
CA ARG A 218 -4.65 15.11 1.89
C ARG A 218 -3.16 14.85 2.00
N CYS A 219 -2.41 15.18 0.94
CA CYS A 219 -0.96 15.13 0.96
C CYS A 219 -0.37 16.05 2.04
N ALA A 220 -0.84 17.30 2.13
CA ALA A 220 -0.37 18.26 3.12
C ALA A 220 -0.67 17.80 4.56
N GLU A 221 -1.82 17.18 4.81
CA GLU A 221 -2.20 16.61 6.11
C GLU A 221 -1.28 15.45 6.52
N GLN A 222 -0.89 14.58 5.58
CA GLN A 222 0.10 13.52 5.85
C GLN A 222 1.49 14.07 6.13
N ILE A 223 1.92 15.11 5.39
CA ILE A 223 3.20 15.79 5.65
C ILE A 223 3.17 16.47 7.02
N ALA A 224 2.06 17.12 7.39
CA ALA A 224 1.89 17.73 8.71
C ALA A 224 1.94 16.68 9.82
N THR A 225 1.28 15.53 9.65
CA THR A 225 1.37 14.40 10.60
C THR A 225 2.82 13.93 10.76
N THR A 226 3.58 13.88 9.67
CA THR A 226 5.01 13.53 9.71
C THR A 226 5.83 14.54 10.52
N ASN A 227 5.52 15.83 10.41
CA ASN A 227 6.14 16.89 11.21
C ASN A 227 5.85 16.70 12.71
N ASP A 228 4.57 16.44 13.06
CA ASP A 228 4.15 16.25 14.45
C ASP A 228 4.78 14.99 15.09
N GLU A 229 4.91 13.91 14.32
CA GLU A 229 5.61 12.70 14.75
C GLU A 229 7.09 12.96 15.03
N ALA A 230 7.74 13.76 14.20
CA ALA A 230 9.14 14.14 14.40
C ALA A 230 9.35 14.93 15.70
N ASP A 231 8.42 15.82 16.06
CA ASP A 231 8.44 16.55 17.33
C ASP A 231 8.37 15.60 18.54
N GLY A 232 7.47 14.62 18.49
CA GLY A 232 7.34 13.58 19.51
C GLY A 232 8.59 12.70 19.61
N LEU A 233 9.18 12.32 18.48
CA LEU A 233 10.37 11.47 18.42
C LEU A 233 11.65 12.21 18.83
N ALA A 234 11.77 13.50 18.51
CA ALA A 234 12.91 14.33 18.93
C ALA A 234 12.99 14.52 20.45
N ALA A 235 11.89 14.31 21.18
CA ALA A 235 11.93 14.23 22.64
C ALA A 235 12.82 13.08 23.14
N ARG A 236 12.97 11.99 22.36
CA ARG A 236 13.86 10.86 22.68
C ARG A 236 15.33 11.27 22.64
N LEU A 237 15.74 12.12 21.68
CA LEU A 237 17.09 12.69 21.61
C LEU A 237 17.43 13.49 22.87
N ARG A 238 16.46 14.26 23.40
CA ARG A 238 16.67 15.06 24.62
C ARG A 238 16.81 14.21 25.89
N SER A 239 16.39 12.95 25.85
CA SER A 239 16.39 12.02 26.99
C SER A 239 17.53 10.99 26.98
N SER A 240 18.33 10.94 25.91
CA SER A 240 19.42 9.98 25.74
C SER A 240 20.73 10.70 25.44
N ASP A 241 21.72 10.54 26.31
CA ASP A 241 23.06 11.12 26.13
C ASP A 241 23.91 10.39 25.05
N THR A 242 23.41 9.27 24.52
CA THR A 242 24.18 8.37 23.65
C THR A 242 23.61 8.19 22.25
N MET A 243 22.39 8.65 21.96
CA MET A 243 21.71 8.43 20.68
C MET A 243 21.78 9.68 19.79
N GLY A 244 22.46 9.58 18.64
CA GLY A 244 22.53 10.63 17.64
C GLY A 244 21.29 10.68 16.73
N ILE A 245 21.15 11.76 15.96
CA ILE A 245 20.05 11.90 14.98
C ILE A 245 20.10 10.81 13.89
N ILE A 246 21.30 10.37 13.50
CA ILE A 246 21.51 9.27 12.54
C ILE A 246 20.97 7.96 13.09
N ASP A 247 21.35 7.59 14.32
CA ASP A 247 20.88 6.37 14.97
C ASP A 247 19.37 6.39 15.16
N LEU A 248 18.83 7.55 15.57
CA LEU A 248 17.39 7.72 15.71
C LEU A 248 16.68 7.54 14.37
N TYR A 249 17.15 8.20 13.30
CA TYR A 249 16.58 8.07 11.97
C TYR A 249 16.58 6.62 11.49
N ARG A 250 17.73 5.93 11.54
CA ARG A 250 17.81 4.51 11.17
C ARG A 250 16.93 3.63 12.06
N SER A 251 16.77 3.97 13.35
CA SER A 251 15.84 3.23 14.21
C SER A 251 14.38 3.46 13.80
N ILE A 252 14.02 4.64 13.29
CA ILE A 252 12.66 4.98 12.85
C ILE A 252 12.33 4.35 11.50
N VAL A 253 13.29 4.36 10.57
CA VAL A 253 13.13 3.81 9.21
C VAL A 253 13.36 2.31 9.18
N GLY A 254 14.28 1.80 10.01
CA GLY A 254 14.61 0.39 10.16
C GLY A 254 13.75 -0.36 11.19
N SER A 255 12.94 0.35 12.00
CA SER A 255 11.77 -0.29 12.61
C SER A 255 10.88 -0.73 11.46
N PRO A 256 10.35 -1.97 11.46
CA PRO A 256 9.51 -2.46 10.37
C PRO A 256 8.45 -1.40 10.11
N ALA A 257 8.56 -0.75 8.95
CA ALA A 257 7.48 0.04 8.42
C ALA A 257 6.23 -0.87 8.38
N ASP A 258 5.05 -0.26 8.46
CA ASP A 258 3.72 -0.92 8.49
C ASP A 258 3.75 -2.31 7.82
N PRO A 259 3.16 -3.39 8.41
CA PRO A 259 3.50 -4.82 8.22
C PRO A 259 3.80 -5.35 6.81
N VAL A 260 3.41 -4.61 5.78
CA VAL A 260 3.74 -4.73 4.36
C VAL A 260 5.17 -4.23 4.00
N GLY A 261 5.95 -3.73 4.97
CA GLY A 261 7.26 -3.11 4.74
C GLY A 261 7.19 -1.77 3.98
N ARG A 262 6.02 -1.11 3.99
CA ARG A 262 5.80 0.18 3.30
C ARG A 262 6.10 1.33 4.24
N ASN A 263 7.07 2.16 3.88
CA ASN A 263 7.34 3.42 4.57
C ASN A 263 6.50 4.52 3.88
N PRO A 264 5.39 5.01 4.48
CA PRO A 264 4.54 6.03 3.86
C PRO A 264 5.18 7.43 3.85
N ARG A 265 6.38 7.56 4.41
CA ARG A 265 7.19 8.79 4.42
C ARG A 265 7.63 9.13 3.00
N GLY A 266 7.72 10.41 2.66
CA GLY A 266 7.98 10.86 1.28
C GLY A 266 6.76 10.88 0.37
N ASN A 267 5.86 9.91 0.47
CA ASN A 267 4.72 9.75 -0.44
C ASN A 267 3.80 10.97 -0.54
N GLY A 268 3.59 11.68 0.58
CA GLY A 268 2.80 12.91 0.61
C GLY A 268 3.37 13.98 -0.34
N MET A 269 4.69 14.16 -0.35
CA MET A 269 5.36 15.10 -1.25
C MET A 269 5.32 14.61 -2.70
N ASN A 270 5.61 13.33 -2.93
CA ASN A 270 5.54 12.71 -4.26
C ASN A 270 4.16 12.90 -4.91
N CYS A 271 3.08 12.64 -4.17
CA CYS A 271 1.70 12.78 -4.64
C CYS A 271 1.21 14.24 -4.79
N GLN A 272 2.05 15.24 -4.48
CA GLN A 272 1.81 16.64 -4.85
C GLN A 272 2.40 17.02 -6.21
N SER A 273 3.13 16.11 -6.87
CA SER A 273 3.79 16.37 -8.15
C SER A 273 2.85 16.97 -9.21
N ILE A 274 3.17 18.19 -9.68
CA ILE A 274 2.44 18.85 -10.77
C ILE A 274 2.54 17.99 -12.04
N CYS A 275 1.37 17.57 -12.56
CA CYS A 275 1.27 16.71 -13.73
C CYS A 275 0.98 17.53 -15.00
N LEU A 276 1.90 17.49 -15.96
CA LEU A 276 1.82 18.27 -17.20
C LEU A 276 1.83 17.36 -18.44
N ALA A 277 0.97 17.69 -19.40
CA ALA A 277 1.07 17.16 -20.76
C ALA A 277 1.52 18.26 -21.73
N PHE A 278 2.38 17.92 -22.68
CA PHE A 278 2.88 18.82 -23.72
C PHE A 278 2.68 18.24 -25.11
N GLY A 279 2.48 19.11 -26.09
CA GLY A 279 2.41 18.76 -27.50
C GLY A 279 1.02 18.36 -28.00
N PRO A 280 0.84 18.35 -29.33
CA PRO A 280 -0.40 17.94 -29.96
C PRO A 280 -0.64 16.42 -29.86
N PRO A 281 -1.87 15.95 -30.08
CA PRO A 281 -2.15 14.53 -30.26
C PRO A 281 -1.19 13.90 -31.30
N GLY A 282 -0.63 12.72 -30.99
CA GLY A 282 0.34 12.03 -31.84
C GLY A 282 1.81 12.46 -31.65
N ALA A 283 2.10 13.44 -30.79
CA ALA A 283 3.46 13.77 -30.34
C ALA A 283 3.50 14.11 -28.83
N ARG A 284 2.44 13.75 -28.11
CA ARG A 284 2.19 14.22 -26.75
C ARG A 284 3.15 13.58 -25.74
N ALA A 285 3.67 14.39 -24.84
CA ALA A 285 4.54 13.97 -23.74
C ALA A 285 3.82 14.12 -22.39
N LEU A 286 4.00 13.17 -21.49
CA LEU A 286 3.60 13.25 -20.08
C LEU A 286 4.83 13.44 -19.20
N LEU A 287 4.85 14.52 -18.42
CA LEU A 287 5.86 14.86 -17.42
C LEU A 287 5.14 15.08 -16.09
N ALA A 288 5.31 14.15 -15.15
CA ALA A 288 4.50 14.07 -13.94
C ALA A 288 5.33 14.03 -12.65
N GLY A 289 6.59 14.49 -12.70
CA GLY A 289 7.53 14.44 -11.58
C GLY A 289 7.58 13.04 -10.98
N ASP A 290 7.26 12.98 -9.68
CA ASP A 290 7.24 11.75 -8.89
C ASP A 290 5.85 11.34 -8.44
N MET A 291 4.82 11.70 -9.21
CA MET A 291 3.46 11.25 -8.95
C MET A 291 3.37 9.72 -8.86
N GLN A 292 2.80 9.21 -7.77
CA GLN A 292 2.68 7.78 -7.52
C GLN A 292 1.31 7.25 -7.99
N PHE A 293 1.16 7.01 -9.31
CA PHE A 293 -0.15 6.65 -9.90
C PHE A 293 -0.67 5.26 -9.51
N THR A 294 0.20 4.33 -9.12
CA THR A 294 -0.18 2.93 -8.87
C THR A 294 -0.38 2.64 -7.40
N ASP A 295 0.49 3.14 -6.54
CA ASP A 295 0.44 2.89 -5.10
C ASP A 295 0.82 4.16 -4.32
N PRO A 296 -0.11 5.14 -4.22
CA PRO A 296 0.22 6.49 -3.77
C PRO A 296 0.63 6.58 -2.31
N GLY A 297 0.37 5.54 -1.50
CA GLY A 297 0.77 5.50 -0.08
C GLY A 297 0.39 6.73 0.74
N VAL A 298 -0.67 7.45 0.32
CA VAL A 298 -1.30 8.55 1.04
C VAL A 298 -2.70 8.14 1.48
N ARG A 299 -3.03 8.36 2.76
CA ARG A 299 -4.32 7.91 3.31
C ARG A 299 -5.50 8.63 2.65
N GLN A 300 -6.53 7.87 2.30
CA GLN A 300 -7.80 8.37 1.77
C GLN A 300 -7.67 9.16 0.45
N ILE A 301 -6.59 8.95 -0.33
CA ILE A 301 -6.33 9.67 -1.59
C ILE A 301 -6.95 9.00 -2.82
N GLU A 302 -7.60 7.85 -2.65
CA GLU A 302 -7.94 6.94 -3.74
C GLU A 302 -8.87 7.59 -4.78
N GLU A 303 -9.90 8.32 -4.32
CA GLU A 303 -10.84 9.03 -5.19
C GLU A 303 -10.14 10.12 -6.01
N GLU A 304 -9.25 10.88 -5.39
CA GLU A 304 -8.50 11.94 -6.06
C GLU A 304 -7.46 11.38 -7.02
N MET A 305 -6.78 10.30 -6.66
CA MET A 305 -5.82 9.63 -7.53
C MET A 305 -6.53 9.00 -8.75
N GLU A 306 -7.71 8.40 -8.56
CA GLU A 306 -8.52 7.90 -9.68
C GLU A 306 -8.99 9.04 -10.59
N ALA A 307 -9.38 10.19 -10.03
CA ALA A 307 -9.72 11.38 -10.82
C ALA A 307 -8.52 11.92 -11.61
N LEU A 308 -7.34 11.96 -11.00
CA LEU A 308 -6.10 12.36 -11.67
C LEU A 308 -5.72 11.38 -12.78
N ARG A 309 -5.77 10.06 -12.52
CA ARG A 309 -5.52 9.03 -13.54
C ARG A 309 -6.46 9.19 -14.74
N ARG A 310 -7.75 9.43 -14.51
CA ARG A 310 -8.71 9.71 -15.58
C ARG A 310 -8.32 10.96 -16.38
N ALA A 311 -7.97 12.06 -15.70
CA ALA A 311 -7.53 13.28 -16.38
C ALA A 311 -6.26 13.05 -17.23
N VAL A 312 -5.32 12.23 -16.74
CA VAL A 312 -4.12 11.83 -17.49
C VAL A 312 -4.49 10.99 -18.70
N VAL A 313 -5.31 9.95 -18.54
CA VAL A 313 -5.74 9.08 -19.65
C VAL A 313 -6.51 9.88 -20.72
N ASP A 314 -7.45 10.73 -20.30
CA ASP A 314 -8.23 11.61 -21.19
C ASP A 314 -7.38 12.62 -21.95
N ALA A 315 -6.19 12.95 -21.42
CA ALA A 315 -5.23 13.80 -22.09
C ALA A 315 -4.28 13.03 -23.03
N GLY A 316 -4.26 11.71 -23.01
CA GLY A 316 -3.49 10.87 -23.94
C GLY A 316 -4.10 10.78 -25.36
N PRO A 317 -3.64 9.80 -26.17
CA PRO A 317 -2.52 8.90 -25.90
C PRO A 317 -1.18 9.64 -25.94
N TYR A 318 -0.21 9.13 -25.20
CA TYR A 318 1.14 9.71 -25.10
C TYR A 318 2.14 8.96 -25.96
N VAL A 319 3.08 9.71 -26.55
CA VAL A 319 4.21 9.17 -27.32
C VAL A 319 5.48 9.15 -26.47
N LEU A 320 5.62 10.11 -25.55
CA LEU A 320 6.72 10.20 -24.59
C LEU A 320 6.14 10.20 -23.17
N PHE A 321 6.73 9.41 -22.28
CA PHE A 321 6.45 9.44 -20.85
C PHE A 321 7.76 9.44 -20.06
N LYS A 322 7.98 10.46 -19.23
CA LYS A 322 8.97 10.37 -18.16
C LYS A 322 8.38 9.49 -17.08
N THR A 323 8.96 8.30 -16.88
CA THR A 323 8.48 7.39 -15.85
C THR A 323 8.56 8.09 -14.49
N THR A 324 7.46 8.05 -13.75
CA THR A 324 7.34 8.73 -12.47
C THR A 324 8.13 8.04 -11.36
N HIS A 325 8.53 8.83 -10.37
CA HIS A 325 9.20 8.39 -9.16
C HIS A 325 10.42 7.53 -9.49
N HIS A 326 11.27 8.08 -10.37
CA HIS A 326 12.49 7.43 -10.85
C HIS A 326 12.29 5.99 -11.36
N THR A 327 11.16 5.69 -12.02
CA THR A 327 10.83 4.31 -12.44
C THR A 327 10.64 3.35 -11.25
N SER A 328 10.00 3.82 -10.18
CA SER A 328 9.64 3.02 -9.01
C SER A 328 8.41 2.14 -9.28
N HIS A 329 8.20 1.17 -8.39
CA HIS A 329 7.07 0.24 -8.42
C HIS A 329 5.71 0.91 -8.16
N ASN A 330 5.70 2.02 -7.42
CA ASN A 330 4.49 2.74 -7.04
C ASN A 330 4.12 3.90 -7.98
N GLY A 331 5.08 4.36 -8.80
CA GLY A 331 4.86 5.34 -9.85
C GLY A 331 4.00 4.82 -10.99
N GLN A 332 4.26 3.58 -11.42
CA GLN A 332 3.59 2.97 -12.57
C GLN A 332 3.59 1.44 -12.55
N ASP A 333 2.63 0.86 -13.26
CA ASP A 333 2.56 -0.55 -13.61
C ASP A 333 2.19 -0.74 -15.09
N ASP A 334 2.05 -2.00 -15.51
CA ASP A 334 1.72 -2.31 -16.91
C ASP A 334 0.33 -1.79 -17.30
N LEU A 335 -0.64 -1.80 -16.38
CA LEU A 335 -2.00 -1.33 -16.62
C LEU A 335 -2.02 0.18 -16.87
N PHE A 336 -1.31 0.95 -16.05
CA PHE A 336 -1.20 2.39 -16.24
C PHE A 336 -0.50 2.73 -17.56
N LEU A 337 0.58 2.01 -17.91
CA LEU A 337 1.26 2.20 -19.19
C LEU A 337 0.35 1.89 -20.39
N ASP A 338 -0.52 0.87 -20.27
CA ASP A 338 -1.53 0.56 -21.28
C ASP A 338 -2.59 1.66 -21.37
N ASP A 339 -3.12 2.13 -20.24
CA ASP A 339 -4.15 3.16 -20.14
C ASP A 339 -3.73 4.48 -20.79
N ILE A 340 -2.45 4.87 -20.64
CA ILE A 340 -1.91 6.10 -21.24
C ILE A 340 -1.52 5.93 -22.73
N GLY A 341 -1.82 4.77 -23.33
CA GLY A 341 -1.66 4.50 -24.76
C GLY A 341 -0.32 3.86 -25.15
N ASN A 342 0.34 3.18 -24.20
CA ASN A 342 1.61 2.47 -24.37
C ASN A 342 2.70 3.34 -25.04
N PRO A 343 3.25 4.34 -24.32
CA PRO A 343 4.14 5.33 -24.91
C PRO A 343 5.36 4.71 -25.56
N ARG A 344 5.69 5.17 -26.77
CA ARG A 344 6.84 4.68 -27.54
C ARG A 344 8.16 5.01 -26.87
N PHE A 345 8.27 6.19 -26.27
CA PHE A 345 9.50 6.66 -25.61
C PHE A 345 9.26 6.72 -24.11
N LEU A 346 10.05 5.96 -23.37
CA LEU A 346 10.06 5.96 -21.91
C LEU A 346 11.40 6.51 -21.44
N VAL A 347 11.37 7.47 -20.52
CA VAL A 347 12.59 8.07 -19.97
C VAL A 347 12.60 7.98 -18.46
N HIS A 348 13.63 7.36 -17.91
CA HIS A 348 13.98 7.45 -16.50
C HIS A 348 14.87 8.67 -16.27
N SER A 349 14.51 9.50 -15.31
CA SER A 349 15.41 10.49 -14.71
C SER A 349 15.83 9.99 -13.34
N GLY A 350 17.13 10.04 -13.04
CA GLY A 350 17.74 9.57 -11.79
C GLY A 350 19.26 9.43 -11.95
N GLY A 351 19.98 9.49 -10.83
CA GLY A 351 21.44 9.32 -10.80
C GLY A 351 21.88 7.86 -10.63
N LEU A 352 23.18 7.64 -10.83
CA LEU A 352 23.74 6.28 -10.93
C LEU A 352 23.81 5.52 -9.60
N HIS A 353 23.97 6.21 -8.46
CA HIS A 353 24.13 5.59 -7.14
C HIS A 353 22.76 5.28 -6.50
N ASP A 354 21.91 4.57 -7.25
CA ASP A 354 20.60 4.13 -6.78
C ASP A 354 20.36 2.67 -7.15
N GLU A 355 20.70 1.72 -6.27
CA GLU A 355 20.46 0.30 -6.56
C GLU A 355 18.97 -0.07 -6.53
N LYS A 356 18.12 0.77 -5.91
CA LYS A 356 16.68 0.55 -5.78
C LYS A 356 15.91 1.09 -7.00
N HIS A 357 16.45 2.09 -7.71
CA HIS A 357 15.83 2.69 -8.90
C HIS A 357 16.73 2.69 -10.14
N PRO A 358 16.20 2.39 -11.33
CA PRO A 358 14.86 1.88 -11.61
C PRO A 358 14.55 0.56 -10.90
N TYR A 359 13.29 0.38 -10.48
CA TYR A 359 12.88 -0.82 -9.76
C TYR A 359 13.11 -2.08 -10.61
N PRO A 360 13.85 -3.11 -10.13
CA PRO A 360 14.23 -4.27 -10.95
C PRO A 360 13.04 -5.03 -11.57
N GLY A 361 11.94 -5.13 -10.83
CA GLY A 361 10.70 -5.75 -11.32
C GLY A 361 10.05 -4.95 -12.45
N LEU A 362 10.18 -3.62 -12.46
CA LEU A 362 9.67 -2.77 -13.53
C LEU A 362 10.60 -2.80 -14.75
N LEU A 363 11.92 -2.80 -14.58
CA LEU A 363 12.88 -3.02 -15.68
C LEU A 363 12.59 -4.32 -16.44
N THR A 364 12.31 -5.39 -15.69
CA THR A 364 11.95 -6.69 -16.27
C THR A 364 10.66 -6.64 -17.08
N ARG A 365 9.67 -5.86 -16.63
CA ARG A 365 8.40 -5.66 -17.35
C ARG A 365 8.59 -4.80 -18.60
N LEU A 366 9.26 -3.65 -18.48
CA LEU A 366 9.56 -2.76 -19.60
C LEU A 366 10.33 -3.48 -20.71
N LYS A 367 11.33 -4.31 -20.36
CA LYS A 367 12.09 -5.11 -21.33
C LYS A 367 11.23 -6.05 -22.19
N ARG A 368 10.07 -6.50 -21.67
CA ARG A 368 9.14 -7.39 -22.39
C ARG A 368 8.18 -6.64 -23.30
N ARG A 369 8.08 -5.31 -23.18
CA ARG A 369 7.17 -4.50 -23.99
C ARG A 369 7.78 -4.28 -25.37
N GLU A 370 7.02 -4.61 -26.41
CA GLU A 370 7.45 -4.39 -27.79
C GLU A 370 7.27 -2.93 -28.20
N GLY A 371 8.13 -2.44 -29.11
CA GLY A 371 7.97 -1.13 -29.73
C GLY A 371 8.36 0.07 -28.85
N ILE A 372 8.84 -0.15 -27.63
CA ILE A 372 9.35 0.92 -26.77
C ILE A 372 10.83 1.22 -27.03
N VAL A 373 11.21 2.46 -26.73
CA VAL A 373 12.60 2.91 -26.58
C VAL A 373 12.73 3.47 -25.17
N PHE A 374 13.59 2.85 -24.38
CA PHE A 374 13.87 3.24 -23.01
C PHE A 374 15.24 3.93 -22.92
N ALA A 375 15.26 5.13 -22.35
CA ALA A 375 16.47 5.90 -22.07
C ALA A 375 16.51 6.27 -20.59
N ARG A 376 17.71 6.41 -20.01
CA ARG A 376 17.89 6.65 -18.58
C ARG A 376 19.05 7.60 -18.31
N THR A 377 18.85 8.67 -17.54
CA THR A 377 19.90 9.70 -17.35
C THR A 377 21.16 9.13 -16.68
N ASP A 378 21.02 8.21 -15.73
CA ASP A 378 22.13 7.50 -15.09
C ASP A 378 23.05 6.78 -16.10
N ARG A 379 22.48 6.07 -17.07
CA ARG A 379 23.22 5.31 -18.10
C ARG A 379 23.57 6.12 -19.35
N ASN A 380 22.71 7.06 -19.72
CA ASN A 380 22.76 7.78 -20.99
C ASN A 380 23.25 9.23 -20.89
N GLY A 381 23.40 9.75 -19.67
CA GLY A 381 23.68 11.15 -19.40
C GLY A 381 22.56 12.03 -19.91
N HIS A 382 22.90 13.10 -20.64
CA HIS A 382 21.91 13.94 -21.31
C HIS A 382 21.15 13.15 -22.39
N ILE A 383 19.82 13.19 -22.32
CA ILE A 383 18.90 12.57 -23.29
C ILE A 383 18.11 13.67 -23.99
N GLU A 384 18.03 13.61 -25.32
CA GLU A 384 17.17 14.45 -26.15
C GLU A 384 16.12 13.58 -26.84
N VAL A 385 14.84 13.91 -26.68
CA VAL A 385 13.71 13.23 -27.35
C VAL A 385 12.95 14.18 -28.26
N ARG A 386 12.66 13.72 -29.48
CA ARG A 386 11.84 14.40 -30.50
C ARG A 386 10.69 13.48 -30.92
N PRO A 387 9.52 13.54 -30.24
CA PRO A 387 8.48 12.52 -30.35
C PRO A 387 7.93 12.28 -31.78
N LYS A 388 7.96 13.31 -32.64
CA LYS A 388 7.38 13.24 -33.99
C LYS A 388 8.39 12.96 -35.11
N THR A 389 9.69 13.02 -34.83
CA THR A 389 10.71 12.82 -35.87
C THR A 389 10.89 11.33 -36.18
N ALA A 390 10.81 10.94 -37.45
CA ALA A 390 11.01 9.55 -37.85
C ALA A 390 12.49 9.13 -37.78
N SER A 391 13.42 10.05 -38.05
CA SER A 391 14.87 9.82 -38.01
C SER A 391 15.49 10.23 -36.67
N ASN A 392 16.11 9.27 -35.98
CA ASN A 392 16.83 9.49 -34.72
C ASN A 392 16.01 10.25 -33.65
N PRO A 393 14.83 9.73 -33.25
CA PRO A 393 13.93 10.40 -32.31
C PRO A 393 14.46 10.52 -30.89
N VAL A 394 15.50 9.76 -30.54
CA VAL A 394 16.15 9.79 -29.21
C VAL A 394 17.66 9.86 -29.41
N ARG A 395 18.30 10.88 -28.84
CA ARG A 395 19.76 11.02 -28.79
C ARG A 395 20.23 10.97 -27.36
N VAL A 396 21.35 10.31 -27.14
CA VAL A 396 21.97 10.14 -25.82
C VAL A 396 23.41 10.60 -25.86
N SER A 397 23.89 11.16 -24.76
CA SER A 397 25.28 11.64 -24.66
C SER A 397 26.29 10.50 -24.43
N ARG A 398 25.87 9.41 -23.80
CA ARG A 398 26.67 8.21 -23.53
C ARG A 398 25.81 6.93 -23.52
N GLY A 399 26.48 5.78 -23.41
CA GLY A 399 25.82 4.49 -23.26
C GLY A 399 25.00 4.05 -24.47
N ALA A 400 24.15 3.04 -24.27
CA ALA A 400 23.20 2.55 -25.25
C ALA A 400 21.77 2.73 -24.73
N LEU A 401 20.81 2.90 -25.65
CA LEU A 401 19.39 2.84 -25.33
C LEU A 401 18.98 1.41 -24.95
N ASN A 402 17.84 1.27 -24.28
CA ASN A 402 17.26 0.00 -23.86
C ASN A 402 18.16 -0.78 -22.88
N ASP A 403 18.88 -0.05 -22.02
CA ASP A 403 19.59 -0.65 -20.89
C ASP A 403 18.63 -0.92 -19.72
N PHE A 404 18.23 -2.19 -19.59
CA PHE A 404 17.36 -2.68 -18.53
C PHE A 404 18.12 -3.36 -17.38
N SER A 405 19.44 -3.10 -17.25
CA SER A 405 20.21 -3.60 -16.11
C SER A 405 19.95 -2.75 -14.84
N PRO A 406 19.85 -3.37 -13.66
CA PRO A 406 19.78 -2.60 -12.42
C PRO A 406 21.09 -1.83 -12.20
N ASN A 407 21.04 -0.76 -11.43
CA ASN A 407 22.24 -0.10 -10.94
C ASN A 407 22.92 -0.96 -9.88
N LEU A 408 24.24 -1.03 -9.93
CA LEU A 408 25.07 -1.81 -9.02
C LEU A 408 26.22 -0.93 -8.53
N GLU A 409 26.66 -1.13 -7.29
CA GLU A 409 27.81 -0.40 -6.70
C GLU A 409 29.08 -0.44 -7.58
N ARG A 410 29.28 -1.52 -8.34
CA ARG A 410 30.42 -1.66 -9.28
C ARG A 410 30.33 -0.80 -10.53
N ASP A 411 29.17 -0.26 -10.84
CA ASP A 411 28.95 0.60 -12.01
C ASP A 411 29.52 2.01 -11.76
N VAL A 412 29.85 2.31 -10.50
CA VAL A 412 30.57 3.51 -10.10
C VAL A 412 31.98 3.47 -10.69
N PRO A 413 32.38 4.49 -11.48
CA PRO A 413 33.74 4.60 -11.95
C PRO A 413 34.71 4.48 -10.77
N ALA A 414 35.69 3.57 -10.87
CA ALA A 414 36.63 3.31 -9.79
C ALA A 414 37.13 4.64 -9.20
N ARG A 415 37.08 4.78 -7.86
CA ARG A 415 37.69 5.90 -7.14
C ARG A 415 39.21 5.86 -7.41
N GLU A 416 39.66 6.36 -8.55
CA GLU A 416 41.08 6.67 -8.75
C GLU A 416 41.41 7.72 -7.71
N ASN A 417 42.31 7.32 -6.79
CA ASN A 417 42.89 8.08 -5.69
C ASN A 417 42.49 9.56 -5.68
N GLU A 418 41.55 9.91 -4.81
CA GLU A 418 41.26 11.31 -4.54
C GLU A 418 42.56 12.09 -4.24
N PRO A 419 42.81 13.25 -4.87
CA PRO A 419 43.60 14.25 -4.18
C PRO A 419 42.81 14.63 -2.93
N ALA A 420 43.40 14.39 -1.76
CA ALA A 420 42.83 14.70 -0.45
C ALA A 420 42.21 16.12 -0.41
N PRO A 421 41.21 16.37 0.47
CA PRO A 421 40.77 17.73 0.74
C PRO A 421 41.98 18.58 1.12
N TRP A 422 42.06 19.79 0.56
CA TRP A 422 43.12 20.75 0.83
C TRP A 422 43.30 20.94 2.34
N ALA A 423 44.36 20.35 2.90
CA ALA A 423 44.92 20.65 4.21
C ALA A 423 46.45 20.58 4.13
N ALA A 424 47.11 21.51 4.81
CA ALA A 424 48.51 21.85 4.65
C ALA A 424 49.52 20.68 4.87
N ARG A 425 50.46 20.55 3.91
CA ARG A 425 51.83 19.96 3.93
C ARG A 425 52.21 18.78 4.88
N LYS A 426 52.38 17.61 4.24
CA LYS A 426 53.45 16.57 4.25
C LYS A 426 54.16 16.09 5.55
N ALA A 427 54.12 14.76 5.76
CA ALA A 427 55.29 13.84 5.84
C ALA A 427 54.86 12.39 5.49
N ALA A 428 55.75 11.59 4.87
CA ALA A 428 55.47 10.29 4.24
C ALA A 428 56.19 9.10 4.97
N PRO A 429 56.12 7.83 4.51
CA PRO A 429 55.43 6.71 5.18
C PRO A 429 56.35 5.50 5.50
N SER A 430 55.80 4.39 6.01
CA SER A 430 56.36 3.02 5.84
C SER A 430 55.28 1.92 5.91
N PRO A 431 55.49 0.76 5.25
CA PRO A 431 54.41 -0.03 4.61
C PRO A 431 54.23 -1.46 5.16
N SER A 432 53.29 -2.20 4.51
CA SER A 432 53.17 -3.69 4.41
C SER A 432 52.11 -4.33 5.34
N GLN A 433 51.29 -5.35 5.02
CA GLN A 433 51.18 -6.34 3.93
C GLN A 433 49.74 -6.96 3.93
N PRO A 434 49.35 -7.78 2.92
CA PRO A 434 47.96 -8.15 2.59
C PRO A 434 47.50 -9.50 3.20
N VAL A 435 46.18 -9.70 3.34
CA VAL A 435 45.59 -11.01 3.66
C VAL A 435 44.43 -11.37 2.71
N ALA A 436 44.70 -12.45 1.97
CA ALA A 436 43.91 -13.48 1.31
C ALA A 436 42.37 -13.41 1.18
N ALA A 437 41.95 -13.79 -0.04
CA ALA A 437 40.60 -14.11 -0.50
C ALA A 437 39.99 -15.38 0.15
N ILE A 438 38.66 -15.41 0.23
CA ILE A 438 37.84 -16.62 0.45
C ILE A 438 36.73 -16.66 -0.62
N ALA A 439 36.45 -17.88 -1.06
CA ALA A 439 35.83 -18.29 -2.31
C ALA A 439 34.29 -18.29 -2.32
N GLU A 440 33.78 -18.33 -3.56
CA GLU A 440 32.40 -18.37 -4.04
C GLU A 440 31.57 -19.57 -3.52
N GLY A 441 30.30 -19.29 -3.19
CA GLY A 441 29.25 -20.29 -3.01
C GLY A 441 28.06 -19.96 -3.90
N GLN A 442 27.76 -20.84 -4.86
CA GLN A 442 26.65 -20.70 -5.79
C GLN A 442 25.30 -20.82 -5.08
N GLY A 443 24.50 -19.76 -5.13
CA GLY A 443 23.09 -19.78 -4.75
C GLY A 443 22.20 -20.40 -5.83
N PRO A 444 20.99 -20.86 -5.46
CA PRO A 444 20.08 -21.57 -6.36
C PRO A 444 19.60 -20.70 -7.53
N GLN A 445 19.69 -21.22 -8.76
CA GLN A 445 19.05 -20.63 -9.94
C GLN A 445 17.55 -20.90 -9.90
N ILE A 446 16.76 -19.83 -9.75
CA ILE A 446 15.30 -19.88 -9.88
C ILE A 446 14.97 -19.51 -11.34
N ILE A 447 14.39 -20.46 -12.07
CA ILE A 447 13.89 -20.27 -13.44
C ILE A 447 12.38 -20.11 -13.35
N ILE A 448 11.89 -18.89 -13.49
CA ILE A 448 10.45 -18.58 -13.52
C ILE A 448 10.04 -18.39 -14.98
N VAL A 449 9.19 -19.29 -15.48
CA VAL A 449 8.63 -19.24 -16.84
C VAL A 449 7.17 -18.84 -16.74
N ASN A 450 6.82 -17.65 -17.24
CA ASN A 450 5.43 -17.21 -17.35
C ASN A 450 4.87 -17.69 -18.67
N LEU A 451 3.85 -18.55 -18.63
CA LEU A 451 3.17 -19.05 -19.81
C LEU A 451 1.76 -18.47 -19.94
N PRO A 452 1.31 -18.20 -21.17
CA PRO A 452 -0.03 -17.67 -21.42
C PRO A 452 -1.12 -18.70 -21.07
N PRO A 453 -2.38 -18.26 -20.85
CA PRO A 453 -3.48 -19.17 -20.59
C PRO A 453 -3.74 -20.08 -21.80
N GLY A 454 -3.45 -21.38 -21.66
CA GLY A 454 -3.67 -22.39 -22.70
C GLY A 454 -3.12 -23.75 -22.28
N PRO A 455 -3.52 -24.86 -22.92
CA PRO A 455 -2.97 -26.17 -22.61
C PRO A 455 -1.49 -26.24 -23.03
N ILE A 456 -0.62 -26.46 -22.05
CA ILE A 456 0.84 -26.50 -22.20
C ILE A 456 1.29 -27.95 -21.97
N ASP A 457 2.04 -28.52 -22.91
CA ASP A 457 2.82 -29.73 -22.65
C ASP A 457 4.23 -29.26 -22.27
N MET A 458 4.62 -29.36 -21.00
CA MET A 458 5.87 -28.75 -20.50
C MET A 458 6.81 -29.72 -19.86
N SER A 459 8.10 -29.55 -20.12
CA SER A 459 9.13 -30.36 -19.52
C SER A 459 10.46 -29.49 -19.51
N VAL A 460 11.31 -29.51 -18.45
CA VAL A 460 12.60 -28.73 -18.28
C VAL A 460 13.76 -29.57 -17.67
N ALA A 461 14.98 -29.48 -18.23
CA ALA A 461 16.21 -30.30 -17.97
C ALA A 461 16.32 -31.66 -18.72
N GLY A 462 16.04 -31.68 -20.04
CA GLY A 462 15.88 -32.91 -20.83
C GLY A 462 14.41 -33.29 -21.04
N VAL A 463 13.58 -32.28 -20.92
CA VAL A 463 12.18 -32.32 -20.59
C VAL A 463 11.71 -31.15 -21.54
N ASP A 464 10.69 -31.34 -22.41
CA ASP A 464 10.21 -30.45 -23.51
C ASP A 464 8.95 -29.56 -23.24
N ILE A 465 8.97 -28.28 -23.64
CA ILE A 465 7.82 -27.33 -23.54
C ILE A 465 7.23 -26.92 -24.89
N VAL A 466 5.98 -27.32 -25.16
CA VAL A 466 5.19 -26.98 -26.34
C VAL A 466 3.86 -26.35 -25.92
N VAL A 467 3.65 -25.10 -26.32
CA VAL A 467 2.37 -24.38 -26.18
C VAL A 467 1.60 -24.50 -27.49
N ARG A 468 0.40 -25.10 -27.47
CA ARG A 468 -0.40 -25.27 -28.69
C ARG A 468 -1.35 -24.08 -28.91
N PRO A 469 -1.47 -23.56 -30.14
CA PRO A 469 -2.45 -22.54 -30.48
C PRO A 469 -3.88 -23.09 -30.52
N ALA A 470 -4.85 -22.25 -30.16
CA ALA A 470 -6.27 -22.54 -30.28
C ALA A 470 -6.68 -22.73 -31.74
N GLY A 471 -6.70 -23.98 -32.25
CA GLY A 471 -7.25 -24.27 -33.58
C GLY A 471 -6.70 -25.46 -34.39
N ALA A 472 -5.77 -26.30 -33.89
CA ALA A 472 -5.25 -27.43 -34.67
C ALA A 472 -5.59 -28.79 -34.04
N SER A 473 -6.34 -29.62 -34.77
CA SER A 473 -6.69 -31.01 -34.45
C SER A 473 -5.79 -32.01 -35.18
N ALA A 474 -5.33 -33.05 -34.46
CA ALA A 474 -5.12 -34.45 -34.88
C ALA A 474 -4.67 -35.24 -33.62
N SER A 475 -5.07 -36.47 -33.29
CA SER A 475 -6.04 -37.45 -33.77
C SER A 475 -6.09 -38.56 -32.69
N ALA A 476 -7.29 -38.92 -32.19
CA ALA A 476 -7.82 -40.13 -31.50
C ALA A 476 -6.89 -41.15 -30.74
N PRO A 477 -7.40 -42.04 -29.83
CA PRO A 477 -8.76 -42.23 -29.29
C PRO A 477 -8.80 -42.16 -27.74
N PHE A 478 -9.86 -41.67 -27.10
CA PHE A 478 -10.93 -42.51 -26.57
C PHE A 478 -12.17 -41.62 -26.41
N ALA A 479 -13.26 -42.05 -27.01
CA ALA A 479 -14.48 -41.26 -27.18
C ALA A 479 -15.23 -41.08 -25.86
N TYR A 480 -15.50 -39.83 -25.49
CA TYR A 480 -16.71 -39.47 -24.74
C TYR A 480 -17.44 -38.39 -25.54
N GLN A 481 -18.60 -38.75 -26.10
CA GLN A 481 -19.45 -37.87 -26.89
C GLN A 481 -20.25 -36.93 -25.96
N PRO A 482 -20.50 -35.68 -26.38
CA PRO A 482 -21.07 -34.63 -25.55
C PRO A 482 -22.60 -34.70 -25.53
N VAL A 483 -23.19 -34.51 -24.34
CA VAL A 483 -24.59 -34.12 -24.19
C VAL A 483 -24.61 -32.69 -23.66
N GLY A 484 -25.19 -31.79 -24.45
CA GLY A 484 -26.00 -30.67 -23.96
C GLY A 484 -25.25 -29.45 -23.43
N THR A 485 -25.22 -28.42 -24.25
CA THR A 485 -25.01 -27.01 -23.88
C THR A 485 -25.93 -26.57 -22.74
N HIS A 486 -25.36 -26.17 -21.60
CA HIS A 486 -25.98 -25.19 -20.71
C HIS A 486 -25.02 -24.00 -20.56
N GLY A 487 -25.48 -22.83 -21.01
CA GLY A 487 -24.72 -21.60 -20.97
C GLY A 487 -24.48 -21.11 -19.55
N VAL A 488 -23.26 -20.67 -19.27
CA VAL A 488 -22.92 -19.94 -18.04
C VAL A 488 -23.12 -18.45 -18.31
N GLY A 489 -24.38 -18.03 -18.23
CA GLY A 489 -24.74 -16.66 -17.89
C GLY A 489 -25.08 -16.64 -16.40
N GLY A 490 -24.12 -16.30 -15.54
CA GLY A 490 -24.33 -16.14 -14.11
C GLY A 490 -24.53 -14.68 -13.75
N ALA A 491 -25.67 -14.09 -14.12
CA ALA A 491 -26.10 -12.83 -13.53
C ALA A 491 -26.39 -13.08 -12.03
N SER A 492 -25.78 -12.28 -11.15
CA SER A 492 -26.23 -12.14 -9.77
C SER A 492 -27.71 -11.72 -9.82
N ARG A 493 -28.60 -12.63 -9.43
CA ARG A 493 -30.02 -12.31 -9.30
C ARG A 493 -30.15 -11.24 -8.21
N PRO A 494 -30.87 -10.13 -8.44
CA PRO A 494 -31.38 -9.33 -7.34
C PRO A 494 -32.16 -10.26 -6.42
N LEU A 495 -32.03 -10.06 -5.11
CA LEU A 495 -32.85 -10.72 -4.10
C LEU A 495 -34.30 -10.79 -4.59
N ALA A 496 -34.87 -12.00 -4.62
CA ALA A 496 -36.29 -12.12 -4.88
C ALA A 496 -37.04 -11.35 -3.79
N ASP A 497 -38.03 -10.55 -4.17
CA ASP A 497 -39.01 -9.99 -3.24
C ASP A 497 -39.48 -11.09 -2.28
N GLY A 498 -39.22 -10.91 -0.98
CA GLY A 498 -39.70 -11.82 0.07
C GLY A 498 -38.66 -12.67 0.83
N GLN A 499 -37.35 -12.42 0.71
CA GLN A 499 -36.41 -12.98 1.70
C GLN A 499 -36.65 -12.38 3.09
N MET A 500 -36.84 -13.25 4.07
CA MET A 500 -37.09 -12.89 5.47
C MET A 500 -35.79 -12.87 6.28
N VAL A 501 -35.60 -11.90 7.16
CA VAL A 501 -34.56 -11.90 8.21
C VAL A 501 -34.72 -13.15 9.06
N ALA A 502 -33.70 -14.01 9.17
CA ALA A 502 -33.72 -15.23 9.98
C ALA A 502 -34.81 -16.27 9.58
N PRO A 503 -34.86 -16.75 8.33
CA PRO A 503 -35.96 -17.58 7.86
C PRO A 503 -36.03 -18.91 8.64
N GLY A 504 -37.21 -19.22 9.17
CA GLY A 504 -37.45 -20.44 9.97
C GLY A 504 -36.83 -20.45 11.36
N ARG A 505 -36.27 -19.33 11.83
CA ARG A 505 -35.64 -19.17 13.15
C ARG A 505 -36.35 -18.08 13.95
N SER A 506 -36.48 -18.25 15.25
CA SER A 506 -37.05 -17.22 16.13
C SER A 506 -35.99 -16.19 16.48
N ILE A 507 -36.32 -14.90 16.36
CA ILE A 507 -35.46 -13.80 16.84
C ILE A 507 -36.03 -13.12 18.10
N THR A 508 -37.14 -13.66 18.63
CA THR A 508 -37.75 -13.20 19.88
C THR A 508 -36.76 -13.30 21.02
N GLY A 509 -36.55 -12.19 21.73
CA GLY A 509 -35.60 -12.11 22.84
C GLY A 509 -34.19 -11.68 22.45
N LEU A 510 -33.90 -11.46 21.16
CA LEU A 510 -32.66 -10.86 20.70
C LEU A 510 -32.75 -9.32 20.69
N LEU A 511 -31.64 -8.68 21.06
CA LEU A 511 -31.46 -7.24 21.01
C LEU A 511 -30.66 -6.86 19.76
N PHE A 512 -31.26 -6.14 18.83
CA PHE A 512 -30.62 -5.64 17.61
C PHE A 512 -30.19 -4.19 17.80
N VAL A 513 -28.91 -3.91 17.59
CA VAL A 513 -28.31 -2.59 17.82
C VAL A 513 -27.79 -2.03 16.50
N THR A 514 -28.17 -0.80 16.14
CA THR A 514 -27.67 -0.14 14.93
C THR A 514 -27.71 1.38 14.97
N ASP A 515 -26.90 2.02 14.13
CA ASP A 515 -27.13 3.39 13.68
C ASP A 515 -27.96 3.37 12.40
N PRO A 516 -29.27 3.70 12.46
CA PRO A 516 -30.15 3.57 11.31
C PRO A 516 -29.77 4.51 10.17
N VAL A 517 -29.16 5.65 10.46
CA VAL A 517 -28.77 6.64 9.45
C VAL A 517 -27.53 6.15 8.71
N ARG A 518 -26.51 5.70 9.43
CA ARG A 518 -25.28 5.18 8.82
C ARG A 518 -25.52 3.85 8.11
N LEU A 519 -26.37 2.98 8.67
CA LEU A 519 -26.76 1.74 8.00
C LEU A 519 -27.45 2.06 6.66
N ALA A 520 -28.44 2.95 6.66
CA ALA A 520 -29.11 3.38 5.44
C ALA A 520 -28.17 4.04 4.42
N ALA A 521 -27.11 4.72 4.88
CA ALA A 521 -26.09 5.28 4.00
C ALA A 521 -25.23 4.19 3.34
N ASN A 522 -24.92 3.11 4.07
CA ASN A 522 -24.07 2.03 3.57
C ASN A 522 -24.80 1.03 2.66
N ILE A 523 -26.04 0.65 2.98
CA ILE A 523 -26.76 -0.41 2.24
C ILE A 523 -28.00 0.07 1.47
N GLY A 524 -28.30 1.36 1.52
CA GLY A 524 -29.52 1.91 0.96
C GLY A 524 -30.64 2.02 2.00
N ARG A 525 -31.40 3.12 1.90
CA ARG A 525 -32.48 3.43 2.85
C ARG A 525 -33.62 2.41 2.79
N GLY A 526 -34.02 1.97 1.61
CA GLY A 526 -35.12 1.01 1.45
C GLY A 526 -34.79 -0.35 2.07
N GLU A 527 -33.57 -0.80 1.88
CA GLU A 527 -33.03 -2.03 2.43
C GLU A 527 -32.93 -1.96 3.96
N ALA A 528 -32.37 -0.87 4.50
CA ALA A 528 -32.26 -0.65 5.94
C ALA A 528 -33.64 -0.57 6.62
N ASP A 529 -34.55 0.26 6.11
CA ASP A 529 -35.89 0.43 6.67
C ASP A 529 -36.67 -0.89 6.68
N ARG A 530 -36.56 -1.67 5.59
CA ARG A 530 -37.19 -3.00 5.49
C ARG A 530 -36.65 -3.97 6.54
N VAL A 531 -35.32 -4.04 6.71
CA VAL A 531 -34.70 -4.93 7.70
C VAL A 531 -35.14 -4.58 9.12
N LEU A 532 -35.13 -3.29 9.48
CA LEU A 532 -35.52 -2.84 10.81
C LEU A 532 -37.01 -3.13 11.08
N ALA A 533 -37.88 -2.84 10.11
CA ALA A 533 -39.30 -3.14 10.23
C ALA A 533 -39.55 -4.66 10.39
N GLU A 534 -38.82 -5.49 9.65
CA GLU A 534 -38.96 -6.94 9.76
C GLU A 534 -38.45 -7.47 11.12
N VAL A 535 -37.31 -6.97 11.62
CA VAL A 535 -36.81 -7.34 12.96
C VAL A 535 -37.87 -7.06 14.02
N GLU A 536 -38.47 -5.88 14.01
CA GLU A 536 -39.52 -5.50 14.95
C GLU A 536 -40.77 -6.38 14.79
N GLN A 537 -41.26 -6.56 13.55
CA GLN A 537 -42.43 -7.39 13.25
C GLN A 537 -42.27 -8.83 13.72
N ARG A 538 -41.04 -9.36 13.67
CA ARG A 538 -40.70 -10.73 14.08
C ARG A 538 -40.34 -10.86 15.57
N GLY A 539 -40.50 -9.80 16.36
CA GLY A 539 -40.36 -9.81 17.81
C GLY A 539 -38.94 -9.56 18.33
N GLY A 540 -38.01 -9.10 17.47
CA GLY A 540 -36.70 -8.61 17.89
C GLY A 540 -36.80 -7.24 18.56
N MET A 541 -35.97 -6.99 19.57
CA MET A 541 -35.92 -5.69 20.26
C MET A 541 -34.92 -4.78 19.53
N LEU A 542 -35.33 -3.58 19.13
CA LEU A 542 -34.44 -2.62 18.46
C LEU A 542 -33.87 -1.58 19.42
N VAL A 543 -32.57 -1.32 19.29
CA VAL A 543 -31.85 -0.20 19.88
C VAL A 543 -31.24 0.62 18.75
N LEU A 544 -31.81 1.80 18.55
CA LEU A 544 -31.39 2.75 17.52
C LEU A 544 -30.67 3.92 18.19
N GLY A 545 -29.50 4.28 17.68
CA GLY A 545 -28.68 5.37 18.22
C GLY A 545 -27.57 5.75 17.26
N THR A 546 -26.58 6.51 17.72
CA THR A 546 -25.47 6.98 16.87
C THR A 546 -24.14 6.88 17.60
N GLY A 547 -23.11 6.40 16.91
CA GLY A 547 -21.73 6.36 17.42
C GLY A 547 -21.60 5.66 18.78
N ASP A 548 -20.74 6.19 19.63
CA ASP A 548 -20.36 5.57 20.92
C ASP A 548 -21.52 5.41 21.91
N ARG A 549 -22.61 6.18 21.73
CA ARG A 549 -23.81 6.08 22.57
C ARG A 549 -24.53 4.75 22.43
N LEU A 550 -24.30 4.01 21.34
CA LEU A 550 -24.95 2.72 21.10
C LEU A 550 -24.64 1.70 22.19
N ILE A 551 -23.43 1.71 22.75
CA ILE A 551 -23.03 0.82 23.84
C ILE A 551 -23.89 1.09 25.08
N ASP A 552 -23.99 2.34 25.50
CA ASP A 552 -24.78 2.74 26.66
C ASP A 552 -26.27 2.41 26.48
N LEU A 553 -26.80 2.63 25.28
CA LEU A 553 -28.19 2.32 24.95
C LEU A 553 -28.46 0.81 24.99
N ALA A 554 -27.55 0.00 24.44
CA ALA A 554 -27.65 -1.46 24.47
C ALA A 554 -27.62 -1.98 25.92
N ARG A 555 -26.65 -1.53 26.73
CA ARG A 555 -26.55 -1.88 28.16
C ARG A 555 -27.80 -1.48 28.94
N ALA A 556 -28.29 -0.26 28.72
CA ALA A 556 -29.50 0.21 29.38
C ALA A 556 -30.73 -0.62 29.02
N GLN A 557 -30.81 -1.12 27.78
CA GLN A 557 -31.91 -1.96 27.33
C GLN A 557 -31.79 -3.39 27.88
N LEU A 558 -30.59 -3.98 27.92
CA LEU A 558 -30.36 -5.29 28.53
C LEU A 558 -30.72 -5.31 30.02
N ARG A 559 -30.39 -4.25 30.79
CA ARG A 559 -30.81 -4.13 32.19
C ARG A 559 -32.34 -4.11 32.37
N LYS A 560 -33.09 -3.63 31.37
CA LYS A 560 -34.56 -3.64 31.37
C LYS A 560 -35.16 -4.95 30.86
N ALA A 561 -34.37 -5.75 30.17
CA ALA A 561 -34.78 -7.00 29.54
C ALA A 561 -33.86 -8.15 30.00
N PRO A 562 -33.88 -8.53 31.29
CA PRO A 562 -33.02 -9.61 31.81
C PRO A 562 -33.28 -10.97 31.15
N GLN A 563 -34.41 -11.14 30.47
CA GLN A 563 -34.75 -12.31 29.66
C GLN A 563 -34.15 -12.29 28.23
N ALA A 564 -33.38 -11.27 27.88
CA ALA A 564 -32.70 -11.21 26.58
C ALA A 564 -31.80 -12.43 26.38
N GLN A 565 -31.77 -12.96 25.18
CA GLN A 565 -30.95 -14.14 24.85
C GLN A 565 -29.57 -13.75 24.32
N GLY A 566 -29.43 -12.55 23.75
CA GLY A 566 -28.18 -12.05 23.20
C GLY A 566 -28.34 -10.75 22.41
N VAL A 567 -27.22 -10.25 21.91
CA VAL A 567 -27.10 -9.00 21.15
C VAL A 567 -26.67 -9.29 19.71
N VAL A 568 -27.30 -8.63 18.75
CA VAL A 568 -26.95 -8.66 17.33
C VAL A 568 -26.64 -7.24 16.88
N LEU A 569 -25.40 -6.99 16.46
CA LEU A 569 -24.97 -5.70 15.91
C LEU A 569 -25.22 -5.68 14.41
N LEU A 570 -25.94 -4.67 13.90
CA LEU A 570 -26.24 -4.53 12.48
C LEU A 570 -25.40 -3.42 11.86
N GLY A 571 -24.37 -3.81 11.10
CA GLY A 571 -23.44 -2.94 10.40
C GLY A 571 -21.97 -3.20 10.73
N GLY A 572 -21.08 -2.61 9.93
CA GLY A 572 -19.63 -2.55 10.13
C GLY A 572 -19.25 -1.60 11.27
N TYR A 573 -17.94 -1.37 11.44
CA TYR A 573 -17.44 -0.51 12.53
C TYR A 573 -17.73 0.98 12.30
N ASP A 574 -17.94 1.38 11.05
CA ASP A 574 -18.39 2.72 10.69
C ASP A 574 -19.89 2.94 10.99
N VAL A 575 -20.71 1.89 11.09
CA VAL A 575 -22.13 1.96 11.48
C VAL A 575 -22.32 1.73 12.98
N VAL A 576 -21.80 0.60 13.49
CA VAL A 576 -21.87 0.20 14.91
C VAL A 576 -20.45 0.01 15.41
N PRO A 577 -19.86 1.02 16.08
CA PRO A 577 -18.46 0.99 16.50
C PRO A 577 -18.10 -0.26 17.31
N SER A 578 -16.97 -0.88 17.00
CA SER A 578 -16.36 -1.88 17.87
C SER A 578 -15.36 -1.20 18.81
N VAL A 579 -15.13 -1.78 19.99
CA VAL A 579 -14.23 -1.19 20.99
C VAL A 579 -12.81 -1.69 20.76
N ARG A 580 -11.85 -0.75 20.73
CA ARG A 580 -10.43 -1.07 20.84
C ARG A 580 -10.13 -1.49 22.27
N ARG A 581 -9.70 -2.72 22.46
CA ARG A 581 -9.44 -3.29 23.80
C ARG A 581 -7.98 -3.70 23.93
N ASP A 582 -7.27 -3.07 24.86
CA ASP A 582 -6.04 -3.64 25.42
C ASP A 582 -6.45 -4.81 26.31
N VAL A 583 -6.04 -6.02 25.94
CA VAL A 583 -6.41 -7.21 26.74
C VAL A 583 -5.53 -7.36 27.99
N LEU A 584 -4.49 -6.54 28.13
CA LEU A 584 -3.55 -6.60 29.24
C LEU A 584 -3.89 -5.58 30.33
N SER A 585 -3.86 -6.03 31.58
CA SER A 585 -3.83 -5.10 32.71
C SER A 585 -2.49 -4.37 32.77
N ASN A 586 -2.47 -3.19 33.38
CA ASN A 586 -1.23 -2.43 33.63
C ASN A 586 -0.18 -3.28 34.36
N ASP A 587 -0.59 -4.17 35.26
CA ASP A 587 0.33 -5.05 35.98
C ASP A 587 0.95 -6.11 35.05
N LEU A 588 0.13 -6.75 34.22
CA LEU A 588 0.60 -7.75 33.28
C LEU A 588 1.51 -7.13 32.20
N ARG A 589 1.14 -5.95 31.71
CA ARG A 589 1.96 -5.18 30.75
C ARG A 589 3.33 -4.83 31.33
N ARG A 590 3.41 -4.44 32.61
CA ARG A 590 4.71 -4.23 33.31
C ARG A 590 5.52 -5.51 33.46
N LYS A 591 4.87 -6.64 33.76
CA LYS A 591 5.54 -7.95 33.90
C LYS A 591 6.13 -8.45 32.58
N LEU A 592 5.47 -8.17 31.46
CA LEU A 592 5.97 -8.50 30.12
C LEU A 592 7.14 -7.60 29.69
N GLY A 593 7.17 -6.33 30.13
CA GLY A 593 8.20 -5.38 29.73
C GLY A 593 8.27 -5.24 28.21
N GLY A 594 9.46 -5.42 27.63
CA GLY A 594 9.67 -5.35 26.18
C GLY A 594 8.92 -6.43 25.38
N GLN A 595 8.60 -7.58 25.99
CA GLN A 595 7.90 -8.68 25.30
C GLN A 595 6.47 -8.32 24.90
N ALA A 596 5.86 -7.30 25.53
CA ALA A 596 4.55 -6.81 25.09
C ALA A 596 4.61 -6.17 23.70
N ILE A 597 5.75 -5.55 23.35
CA ILE A 597 5.97 -4.84 22.08
C ILE A 597 6.27 -5.84 20.94
N GLU A 598 6.69 -7.07 21.26
CA GLU A 598 6.95 -8.13 20.28
C GLU A 598 5.66 -8.79 19.73
N ASP A 599 4.50 -8.55 20.34
CA ASP A 599 3.20 -8.99 19.81
C ASP A 599 2.80 -8.14 18.60
N ALA A 600 2.37 -8.79 17.52
CA ALA A 600 2.10 -8.15 16.23
C ALA A 600 0.95 -7.12 16.22
N ASP A 601 0.13 -7.07 17.28
CA ASP A 601 -0.86 -6.01 17.52
C ASP A 601 -0.76 -5.45 18.96
N ASN A 602 0.38 -5.64 19.64
CA ASN A 602 0.63 -5.18 21.00
C ASN A 602 -0.49 -5.56 22.01
N PHE A 603 -1.14 -6.71 21.77
CA PHE A 603 -2.29 -7.22 22.53
C PHE A 603 -3.56 -6.33 22.45
N TRP A 604 -3.70 -5.53 21.41
CA TRP A 604 -4.93 -4.76 21.15
C TRP A 604 -5.81 -5.47 20.14
N VAL A 605 -7.09 -5.62 20.50
CA VAL A 605 -8.07 -6.33 19.66
C VAL A 605 -9.34 -5.50 19.49
N TRP A 606 -10.04 -5.73 18.38
CA TRP A 606 -11.41 -5.21 18.22
C TRP A 606 -12.37 -6.14 18.96
N SER A 607 -13.19 -5.59 19.84
CA SER A 607 -14.11 -6.37 20.66
C SER A 607 -15.49 -5.73 20.75
N ASP A 608 -16.50 -6.55 20.49
CA ASP A 608 -17.91 -6.21 20.60
C ASP A 608 -18.50 -6.56 21.98
N SER A 609 -17.72 -7.20 22.87
CA SER A 609 -18.18 -7.64 24.20
C SER A 609 -18.78 -6.49 25.02
N SER A 610 -18.34 -5.25 24.81
CA SER A 610 -18.83 -4.08 25.53
C SER A 610 -20.32 -3.83 25.38
N TYR A 611 -20.95 -4.28 24.28
CA TYR A 611 -22.40 -4.14 24.07
C TYR A 611 -23.23 -5.06 24.99
N ALA A 612 -22.61 -6.10 25.53
CA ALA A 612 -23.24 -7.11 26.38
C ALA A 612 -22.73 -7.10 27.83
N ASP A 613 -21.78 -6.20 28.15
CA ASP A 613 -21.26 -5.94 29.51
C ASP A 613 -22.21 -4.98 30.24
N VAL A 614 -23.13 -5.53 31.04
CA VAL A 614 -24.20 -4.76 31.68
C VAL A 614 -23.80 -4.09 32.99
N ASP A 615 -22.72 -4.52 33.64
CA ASP A 615 -22.27 -3.96 34.91
C ASP A 615 -20.97 -3.13 34.82
N GLY A 616 -20.30 -3.15 33.67
CA GLY A 616 -19.12 -2.35 33.38
C GLY A 616 -17.81 -2.99 33.86
N ASP A 617 -17.80 -4.28 34.18
CA ASP A 617 -16.59 -5.00 34.60
C ASP A 617 -15.71 -5.49 33.43
N ALA A 618 -16.13 -5.15 32.20
CA ALA A 618 -15.52 -5.54 30.93
C ALA A 618 -15.69 -7.03 30.58
N ILE A 619 -16.57 -7.77 31.24
CA ILE A 619 -17.00 -9.12 30.88
C ILE A 619 -18.40 -9.00 30.27
N ALA A 620 -18.68 -9.78 29.23
CA ALA A 620 -20.02 -9.80 28.66
C ALA A 620 -20.90 -10.80 29.40
N GLU A 621 -22.13 -10.41 29.77
CA GLU A 621 -23.13 -11.30 30.38
C GLU A 621 -23.99 -11.99 29.31
N PHE A 622 -24.00 -11.44 28.10
CA PHE A 622 -24.81 -11.94 26.99
C PHE A 622 -23.95 -12.29 25.76
N PRO A 623 -24.34 -13.31 24.97
CA PRO A 623 -23.70 -13.58 23.69
C PRO A 623 -23.86 -12.41 22.70
N VAL A 624 -22.84 -12.16 21.89
CA VAL A 624 -22.82 -11.11 20.88
C VAL A 624 -22.51 -11.70 19.51
N SER A 625 -23.28 -11.30 18.49
CA SER A 625 -22.93 -11.49 17.07
C SER A 625 -23.02 -10.18 16.31
N ARG A 626 -22.36 -10.12 15.15
CA ARG A 626 -22.36 -8.96 14.26
C ARG A 626 -22.68 -9.35 12.83
N VAL A 627 -23.64 -8.68 12.21
CA VAL A 627 -23.87 -8.72 10.76
C VAL A 627 -23.16 -7.50 10.14
N PRO A 628 -21.94 -7.63 9.62
CA PRO A 628 -21.26 -6.51 8.96
C PRO A 628 -21.97 -6.17 7.63
N ASP A 629 -22.05 -4.89 7.29
CA ASP A 629 -22.62 -4.47 6.01
C ASP A 629 -21.59 -4.45 4.87
N ALA A 630 -20.32 -4.18 5.17
CA ALA A 630 -19.24 -4.05 4.17
C ALA A 630 -19.59 -3.11 3.00
N ARG A 631 -20.52 -2.17 3.21
CA ARG A 631 -21.14 -1.31 2.18
C ARG A 631 -21.72 -2.09 0.99
N ASP A 632 -22.11 -3.35 1.21
CA ASP A 632 -22.73 -4.24 0.23
C ASP A 632 -24.07 -4.74 0.79
N ALA A 633 -25.17 -4.17 0.27
CA ALA A 633 -26.52 -4.55 0.68
C ALA A 633 -26.82 -6.04 0.44
N GLY A 634 -26.28 -6.64 -0.62
CA GLY A 634 -26.47 -8.04 -0.94
C GLY A 634 -25.79 -8.94 0.09
N LEU A 635 -24.56 -8.63 0.48
CA LEU A 635 -23.85 -9.31 1.56
C LEU A 635 -24.64 -9.23 2.87
N PHE A 636 -25.02 -8.01 3.26
CA PHE A 636 -25.73 -7.75 4.52
C PHE A 636 -27.04 -8.55 4.62
N LEU A 637 -27.83 -8.53 3.53
CA LEU A 637 -29.12 -9.22 3.47
C LEU A 637 -28.94 -10.74 3.42
N ASN A 638 -27.95 -11.27 2.69
CA ASN A 638 -27.66 -12.70 2.66
C ASN A 638 -27.24 -13.24 4.03
N ALA A 639 -26.41 -12.48 4.77
CA ALA A 639 -26.00 -12.83 6.13
C ALA A 639 -27.19 -12.86 7.12
N LEU A 640 -28.15 -11.95 6.99
CA LEU A 640 -29.39 -11.96 7.78
C LEU A 640 -30.34 -13.09 7.39
N ALA A 641 -30.42 -13.40 6.09
CA ALA A 641 -31.30 -14.41 5.53
C ALA A 641 -30.72 -15.83 5.58
N ALA A 642 -29.59 -16.04 6.27
CA ALA A 642 -28.89 -17.32 6.34
C ALA A 642 -29.84 -18.48 6.72
N SER A 643 -29.65 -19.64 6.11
CA SER A 643 -30.47 -20.81 6.44
C SER A 643 -30.14 -21.35 7.85
N PRO A 644 -31.10 -21.99 8.54
CA PRO A 644 -30.75 -22.83 9.69
C PRO A 644 -29.75 -23.91 9.26
N LEU A 645 -28.86 -24.30 10.16
CA LEU A 645 -27.88 -25.37 9.91
C LEU A 645 -28.61 -26.67 9.51
N ARG A 646 -28.33 -27.19 8.31
CA ARG A 646 -28.95 -28.41 7.76
C ARG A 646 -27.87 -29.25 7.08
N ARG A 647 -27.89 -30.58 7.32
CA ARG A 647 -26.88 -31.57 6.87
C ARG A 647 -25.50 -31.26 7.44
N LEU A 648 -24.97 -32.17 8.27
CA LEU A 648 -23.75 -31.96 9.02
C LEU A 648 -22.62 -32.77 8.40
N GLU A 649 -22.12 -32.29 7.26
CA GLU A 649 -20.82 -32.70 6.74
C GLU A 649 -19.78 -31.62 7.09
N LYS A 650 -18.52 -32.02 7.19
CA LYS A 650 -17.42 -31.12 7.56
C LYS A 650 -16.35 -31.03 6.48
N PHE A 651 -15.73 -29.87 6.41
CA PHE A 651 -14.53 -29.59 5.62
C PHE A 651 -13.56 -28.76 6.44
N GLY A 652 -12.27 -28.99 6.31
CA GLY A 652 -11.31 -28.23 7.08
C GLY A 652 -9.89 -28.46 6.61
N ILE A 653 -9.06 -27.46 6.88
CA ILE A 653 -7.64 -27.47 6.53
C ILE A 653 -6.86 -27.02 7.77
N ARG A 654 -5.79 -27.73 8.08
CA ARG A 654 -4.86 -27.34 9.15
C ARG A 654 -3.42 -27.23 8.65
N ASN A 655 -2.66 -26.42 9.38
CA ASN A 655 -1.21 -26.37 9.28
C ASN A 655 -0.55 -27.64 9.78
N LEU A 656 0.62 -27.94 9.21
CA LEU A 656 1.46 -29.07 9.61
C LEU A 656 1.88 -28.94 11.09
N ALA A 657 2.38 -27.78 11.51
CA ALA A 657 2.81 -27.56 12.90
C ALA A 657 1.66 -27.15 13.83
N ARG A 658 0.41 -27.48 13.48
CA ARG A 658 -0.78 -27.34 14.35
C ARG A 658 -1.51 -28.68 14.49
N PRO A 659 -0.85 -29.76 14.95
CA PRO A 659 -1.45 -31.10 15.02
C PRO A 659 -2.65 -31.18 15.97
N PHE A 660 -2.75 -30.30 16.97
CA PHE A 660 -3.89 -30.24 17.89
C PHE A 660 -5.23 -29.96 17.18
N ALA A 661 -5.20 -29.38 15.98
CA ALA A 661 -6.41 -29.18 15.18
C ALA A 661 -7.07 -30.52 14.79
N ALA A 662 -6.31 -31.61 14.70
CA ALA A 662 -6.86 -32.94 14.47
C ALA A 662 -7.62 -33.48 15.70
N GLU A 663 -7.18 -33.14 16.91
CA GLU A 663 -7.91 -33.51 18.14
C GLU A 663 -9.26 -32.77 18.19
N ILE A 664 -9.26 -31.47 17.89
CA ILE A 664 -10.48 -30.66 17.80
C ILE A 664 -11.40 -31.17 16.68
N TRP A 665 -10.82 -31.64 15.58
CA TRP A 665 -11.58 -32.13 14.42
C TRP A 665 -12.56 -33.25 14.74
N SER A 666 -12.28 -34.05 15.78
CA SER A 666 -13.19 -35.09 16.28
C SER A 666 -14.50 -34.54 16.85
N GLU A 667 -14.51 -33.28 17.30
CA GLU A 667 -15.70 -32.59 17.80
C GLU A 667 -16.49 -31.88 16.71
N VAL A 668 -15.88 -31.63 15.55
CA VAL A 668 -16.57 -31.05 14.40
C VAL A 668 -17.54 -32.07 13.81
N ILE A 669 -18.78 -31.64 13.57
CA ILE A 669 -19.87 -32.54 13.14
C ILE A 669 -19.72 -32.91 11.67
N GLY A 670 -19.57 -34.19 11.38
CA GLY A 670 -19.40 -34.78 10.05
C GLY A 670 -18.36 -35.89 10.05
N THR A 671 -18.14 -36.51 8.89
CA THR A 671 -17.30 -37.74 8.81
C THR A 671 -16.01 -37.58 8.01
N ARG A 672 -15.85 -36.48 7.26
CA ARG A 672 -14.63 -36.22 6.48
C ARG A 672 -13.39 -36.06 7.37
N GLU A 673 -12.23 -36.50 6.90
CA GLU A 673 -10.94 -36.19 7.51
C GLU A 673 -10.56 -34.70 7.31
N ILE A 674 -9.64 -34.20 8.15
CA ILE A 674 -9.12 -32.84 8.01
C ILE A 674 -7.94 -32.84 7.03
N GLU A 675 -7.94 -31.88 6.11
CA GLU A 675 -6.86 -31.74 5.15
C GLU A 675 -5.63 -31.08 5.80
N VAL A 676 -4.43 -31.42 5.32
CA VAL A 676 -3.16 -30.87 5.81
C VAL A 676 -2.48 -30.10 4.69
N CYS A 677 -2.21 -28.81 4.93
CA CYS A 677 -1.75 -27.87 3.90
C CYS A 677 -0.44 -28.28 3.19
N GLU A 678 0.40 -29.11 3.82
CA GLU A 678 1.64 -29.64 3.20
C GLU A 678 1.35 -30.31 1.85
N THR A 679 0.20 -30.96 1.72
CA THR A 679 -0.20 -31.68 0.51
C THR A 679 -1.53 -31.20 -0.05
N PHE A 680 -2.13 -30.16 0.52
CA PHE A 680 -3.46 -29.70 0.15
C PHE A 680 -3.46 -28.19 -0.09
N GLY A 681 -3.66 -27.78 -1.34
CA GLY A 681 -3.80 -26.39 -1.77
C GLY A 681 -5.10 -26.12 -2.53
N PRO A 682 -5.33 -24.87 -2.97
CA PRO A 682 -6.53 -24.45 -3.71
C PRO A 682 -6.85 -25.31 -4.94
N GLU A 683 -5.83 -25.86 -5.59
CA GLU A 683 -5.96 -26.73 -6.76
C GLU A 683 -6.63 -28.08 -6.47
N ARG A 684 -6.67 -28.49 -5.20
CA ARG A 684 -7.33 -29.74 -4.75
C ARG A 684 -8.72 -29.52 -4.15
N LEU A 685 -9.20 -28.28 -4.12
CA LEU A 685 -10.54 -27.96 -3.66
C LEU A 685 -11.57 -28.48 -4.66
N GLU A 686 -12.30 -29.52 -4.29
CA GLU A 686 -13.45 -29.97 -5.06
C GLU A 686 -14.71 -29.24 -4.61
N ALA A 687 -15.58 -28.88 -5.55
CA ALA A 687 -16.85 -28.20 -5.26
C ALA A 687 -17.73 -28.95 -4.23
N GLY A 688 -17.64 -30.29 -4.19
CA GLY A 688 -18.35 -31.11 -3.21
C GLY A 688 -17.82 -30.97 -1.77
N MET A 689 -16.54 -30.61 -1.58
CA MET A 689 -15.98 -30.36 -0.24
C MET A 689 -16.58 -29.10 0.37
N LEU A 690 -16.71 -28.05 -0.46
CA LEU A 690 -17.17 -26.72 -0.06
C LEU A 690 -18.67 -26.64 0.22
N GLN A 691 -19.43 -27.69 -0.11
CA GLN A 691 -20.85 -27.81 0.25
C GLN A 691 -21.05 -28.31 1.69
N SER A 692 -19.98 -28.61 2.42
CA SER A 692 -20.02 -29.01 3.82
C SER A 692 -20.55 -27.87 4.69
N ALA A 693 -21.36 -28.18 5.69
CA ALA A 693 -21.97 -27.15 6.53
C ALA A 693 -21.06 -26.68 7.67
N CYS A 694 -20.02 -27.44 8.02
CA CYS A 694 -19.07 -27.10 9.07
C CYS A 694 -17.68 -26.93 8.48
N HIS A 695 -17.18 -25.70 8.41
CA HIS A 695 -15.83 -25.41 7.95
C HIS A 695 -14.91 -25.08 9.15
N TYR A 696 -13.72 -25.69 9.20
CA TYR A 696 -12.71 -25.41 10.22
C TYR A 696 -11.36 -25.13 9.60
N TYR A 697 -10.81 -23.94 9.87
CA TYR A 697 -9.49 -23.54 9.39
C TYR A 697 -8.56 -23.34 10.57
N MET A 698 -7.40 -24.01 10.54
CA MET A 698 -6.31 -23.74 11.46
C MET A 698 -5.04 -23.48 10.65
N LEU A 699 -5.02 -22.31 10.01
CA LEU A 699 -4.00 -21.83 9.07
C LEU A 699 -3.40 -20.51 9.56
N HIS A 700 -2.49 -19.94 8.79
CA HIS A 700 -2.06 -18.55 8.97
C HIS A 700 -3.04 -17.61 8.28
N GLY A 701 -3.20 -16.43 8.85
CA GLY A 701 -3.89 -15.30 8.24
C GLY A 701 -3.08 -14.04 8.46
N ALA A 702 -3.38 -13.00 7.70
CA ALA A 702 -2.68 -11.72 7.75
C ALA A 702 -3.68 -10.58 7.94
N ASP A 703 -3.23 -9.50 8.56
CA ASP A 703 -4.03 -8.29 8.70
C ASP A 703 -4.10 -7.49 7.40
N ASP A 704 -3.08 -7.49 6.57
CA ASP A 704 -3.06 -6.73 5.32
C ASP A 704 -3.77 -7.45 4.17
N ASP A 705 -3.80 -8.79 4.18
CA ASP A 705 -4.52 -9.60 3.21
C ASP A 705 -5.50 -10.59 3.86
N GLY A 706 -6.78 -10.21 3.86
CA GLY A 706 -7.86 -11.07 4.35
C GLY A 706 -8.38 -12.06 3.30
N SER A 707 -7.89 -11.99 2.06
CA SER A 707 -8.34 -12.82 0.94
C SER A 707 -7.67 -14.18 0.89
N LEU A 708 -6.62 -14.40 1.69
CA LEU A 708 -5.78 -15.58 1.66
C LEU A 708 -5.53 -16.15 3.07
N PHE A 709 -5.67 -17.46 3.21
CA PHE A 709 -5.07 -18.22 4.30
C PHE A 709 -3.92 -19.06 3.77
N THR A 710 -2.79 -19.03 4.50
CA THR A 710 -1.57 -19.75 4.12
C THR A 710 -1.26 -20.91 5.05
N GLY A 711 -0.63 -21.92 4.45
CA GLY A 711 -0.14 -23.13 5.08
C GLY A 711 1.23 -22.97 5.73
N GLU A 712 1.81 -24.10 6.13
CA GLU A 712 3.23 -24.26 6.46
C GLU A 712 3.77 -25.43 5.62
N ASP A 713 4.96 -25.28 5.03
CA ASP A 713 5.67 -26.40 4.42
C ASP A 713 6.43 -27.25 5.46
N ALA A 714 6.86 -28.45 5.07
CA ALA A 714 7.58 -29.38 5.95
C ALA A 714 8.92 -28.83 6.49
N ASN A 715 9.52 -27.89 5.76
CA ASN A 715 10.81 -27.31 6.09
C ASN A 715 10.68 -26.06 6.98
N GLY A 716 9.45 -25.57 7.22
CA GLY A 716 9.18 -24.33 7.93
C GLY A 716 9.66 -23.08 7.20
N THR A 717 9.94 -23.18 5.90
CA THR A 717 10.54 -22.10 5.09
C THR A 717 9.54 -21.36 4.22
N GLY A 718 8.39 -21.97 3.96
CA GLY A 718 7.37 -21.45 3.05
C GLY A 718 5.97 -21.41 3.67
N TYR A 719 5.17 -20.46 3.19
CA TYR A 719 3.77 -20.26 3.54
C TYR A 719 2.90 -20.49 2.29
N PRO A 720 2.70 -21.75 1.86
CA PRO A 720 1.95 -22.06 0.64
C PRO A 720 0.51 -21.55 0.74
N GLU A 721 -0.10 -21.20 -0.38
CA GLU A 721 -1.53 -20.87 -0.38
C GLU A 721 -2.35 -22.11 0.02
N ALA A 722 -3.28 -21.95 0.96
CA ALA A 722 -4.11 -23.05 1.44
C ALA A 722 -5.59 -22.81 1.15
N PHE A 723 -6.07 -21.56 1.26
CA PHE A 723 -7.46 -21.22 0.96
C PHE A 723 -7.59 -19.76 0.52
N LEU A 724 -8.42 -19.50 -0.49
CA LEU A 724 -8.64 -18.15 -1.06
C LEU A 724 -10.10 -17.73 -0.86
N ALA A 725 -10.35 -16.42 -0.77
CA ALA A 725 -11.70 -15.85 -0.78
C ALA A 725 -12.47 -16.24 -2.05
N ALA A 726 -11.77 -16.29 -3.19
CA ALA A 726 -12.33 -16.77 -4.46
C ALA A 726 -12.75 -18.25 -4.45
N SER A 727 -12.25 -19.05 -3.50
CA SER A 727 -12.64 -20.45 -3.32
C SER A 727 -13.91 -20.61 -2.50
N VAL A 728 -14.44 -19.54 -1.89
CA VAL A 728 -15.72 -19.60 -1.16
C VAL A 728 -16.83 -19.90 -2.17
N PRO A 729 -17.69 -20.92 -1.91
CA PRO A 729 -18.75 -21.24 -2.84
C PRO A 729 -19.74 -20.07 -2.95
N PRO A 730 -20.39 -19.87 -4.10
CA PRO A 730 -21.34 -18.77 -4.30
C PRO A 730 -22.56 -18.86 -3.39
N ARG A 731 -22.80 -20.03 -2.80
CA ARG A 731 -23.80 -20.27 -1.76
C ARG A 731 -23.22 -21.17 -0.69
N PHE A 732 -23.43 -20.80 0.57
CA PHE A 732 -22.98 -21.55 1.72
C PHE A 732 -24.08 -21.52 2.79
N ASP A 733 -24.51 -22.70 3.24
CA ASP A 733 -25.57 -22.86 4.25
C ASP A 733 -24.96 -23.53 5.51
N GLY A 734 -24.04 -22.83 6.18
CA GLY A 734 -23.22 -23.44 7.23
C GLY A 734 -22.55 -22.46 8.21
N ILE A 735 -21.63 -22.99 9.01
CA ILE A 735 -20.83 -22.27 10.00
C ILE A 735 -19.34 -22.47 9.66
N VAL A 736 -18.57 -21.41 9.81
CA VAL A 736 -17.12 -21.44 9.70
C VAL A 736 -16.50 -21.09 11.04
N PHE A 737 -15.47 -21.83 11.46
CA PHE A 737 -14.59 -21.46 12.55
C PHE A 737 -13.16 -21.35 12.01
N SER A 738 -12.52 -20.20 12.23
CA SER A 738 -11.15 -19.92 11.81
C SER A 738 -10.28 -19.59 13.02
N GLY A 739 -9.27 -20.42 13.24
CA GLY A 739 -8.15 -20.16 14.14
C GLY A 739 -7.04 -19.33 13.49
N CYS A 740 -7.30 -18.62 12.39
CA CYS A 740 -6.27 -17.83 11.70
C CYS A 740 -6.13 -16.43 12.32
N CYS A 741 -4.90 -15.89 12.38
CA CYS A 741 -4.66 -14.50 12.75
C CYS A 741 -5.50 -13.56 11.87
N TRP A 742 -6.19 -12.59 12.49
CA TRP A 742 -7.10 -11.64 11.82
C TRP A 742 -8.15 -12.27 10.89
N GLY A 743 -8.43 -13.56 11.01
CA GLY A 743 -9.32 -14.29 10.10
C GLY A 743 -10.77 -13.78 10.09
N ALA A 744 -11.19 -13.02 11.10
CA ALA A 744 -12.50 -12.36 11.18
C ALA A 744 -12.39 -10.82 11.27
N LEU A 745 -11.25 -10.24 10.86
CA LEU A 745 -11.09 -8.80 10.78
C LEU A 745 -11.85 -8.27 9.55
N ILE A 746 -12.90 -7.47 9.79
CA ILE A 746 -13.81 -6.95 8.75
C ILE A 746 -13.43 -5.54 8.24
N VAL A 747 -12.27 -5.04 8.66
CA VAL A 747 -11.77 -3.68 8.38
C VAL A 747 -10.29 -3.74 8.02
N ASP A 748 -9.76 -2.72 7.36
CA ASP A 748 -8.37 -2.73 6.88
C ASP A 748 -7.32 -2.46 7.98
N GLU A 749 -7.74 -2.10 9.19
CA GLU A 749 -6.84 -1.75 10.29
C GLU A 749 -7.01 -2.64 11.53
N LYS A 750 -5.88 -2.97 12.17
CA LYS A 750 -5.85 -3.56 13.51
C LYS A 750 -6.43 -2.61 14.55
N ALA A 751 -6.82 -3.13 15.71
CA ALA A 751 -7.21 -2.28 16.83
C ALA A 751 -6.04 -1.49 17.40
N TYR A 752 -4.81 -2.00 17.25
CA TYR A 752 -3.61 -1.24 17.56
C TYR A 752 -3.38 -0.14 16.50
N GLY A 753 -3.15 1.10 16.94
CA GLY A 753 -2.87 2.22 16.04
C GLY A 753 -4.10 2.89 15.40
N ALA A 754 -5.28 2.26 15.39
CA ALA A 754 -6.49 2.86 14.81
C ALA A 754 -6.93 4.13 15.56
N VAL A 755 -6.91 5.29 14.90
CA VAL A 755 -7.30 6.59 15.49
C VAL A 755 -8.76 6.95 15.18
N THR A 756 -9.29 6.44 14.07
CA THR A 756 -10.66 6.70 13.57
C THR A 756 -11.43 5.39 13.35
N PHE A 757 -12.68 5.48 12.87
CA PHE A 757 -13.40 4.29 12.37
C PHE A 757 -12.67 3.75 11.15
N PRO A 758 -12.13 2.53 11.19
CA PRO A 758 -11.35 2.00 10.08
C PRO A 758 -12.26 1.64 8.90
N ALA A 759 -11.71 1.72 7.68
CA ALA A 759 -12.45 1.41 6.47
C ALA A 759 -12.89 -0.07 6.46
N PRO A 760 -14.14 -0.37 6.06
CA PRO A 760 -14.60 -1.74 5.94
C PRO A 760 -13.93 -2.44 4.76
N ARG A 761 -13.60 -3.73 4.93
CA ARG A 761 -13.11 -4.58 3.83
C ARG A 761 -14.22 -4.85 2.83
N LEU A 762 -13.83 -5.02 1.57
CA LEU A 762 -14.67 -5.61 0.54
C LEU A 762 -14.77 -7.13 0.72
N ALA A 763 -15.88 -7.72 0.27
CA ALA A 763 -16.12 -9.15 0.41
C ALA A 763 -15.02 -9.99 -0.26
N GLU A 764 -14.57 -9.56 -1.44
CA GLU A 764 -13.55 -10.23 -2.25
C GLU A 764 -12.15 -10.16 -1.61
N ARG A 765 -11.95 -9.25 -0.66
CA ARG A 765 -10.71 -9.05 0.12
C ARG A 765 -10.76 -9.66 1.53
N SER A 766 -11.80 -10.43 1.84
CA SER A 766 -11.98 -11.08 3.14
C SER A 766 -12.69 -12.42 3.00
N ILE A 767 -12.01 -13.50 3.37
CA ILE A 767 -12.61 -14.85 3.41
C ILE A 767 -13.87 -14.84 4.29
N ALA A 768 -13.83 -14.16 5.45
CA ALA A 768 -14.98 -14.04 6.34
C ALA A 768 -16.18 -13.37 5.66
N LEU A 769 -15.97 -12.21 5.04
CA LEU A 769 -17.04 -11.47 4.36
C LEU A 769 -17.55 -12.21 3.12
N SER A 770 -16.67 -12.91 2.38
CA SER A 770 -17.06 -13.80 1.28
C SER A 770 -18.01 -14.91 1.75
N TYR A 771 -17.73 -15.55 2.90
CA TYR A 771 -18.63 -16.55 3.48
C TYR A 771 -19.99 -15.96 3.86
N LEU A 772 -20.02 -14.77 4.45
CA LEU A 772 -21.27 -14.08 4.79
C LEU A 772 -22.07 -13.71 3.54
N LYS A 773 -21.39 -13.23 2.49
CA LYS A 773 -21.98 -12.95 1.17
C LYS A 773 -22.60 -14.20 0.55
N ALA A 774 -21.96 -15.36 0.75
CA ALA A 774 -22.49 -16.65 0.32
C ALA A 774 -23.67 -17.17 1.17
N GLY A 775 -23.99 -16.52 2.30
CA GLY A 775 -25.12 -16.87 3.17
C GLY A 775 -24.74 -17.68 4.42
N ALA A 776 -23.47 -17.65 4.85
CA ALA A 776 -23.05 -18.32 6.07
C ALA A 776 -23.89 -17.88 7.29
N LEU A 777 -24.32 -18.85 8.09
CA LEU A 777 -25.02 -18.62 9.35
C LEU A 777 -24.12 -17.87 10.33
N ALA A 778 -22.85 -18.29 10.42
CA ALA A 778 -21.83 -17.61 11.18
C ALA A 778 -20.44 -17.86 10.61
N PHE A 779 -19.57 -16.86 10.78
CA PHE A 779 -18.12 -16.99 10.68
C PHE A 779 -17.51 -16.58 12.02
N VAL A 780 -16.88 -17.53 12.70
CA VAL A 780 -16.22 -17.32 14.00
C VAL A 780 -14.71 -17.26 13.77
N GLY A 781 -14.05 -16.20 14.22
CA GLY A 781 -12.60 -16.07 14.06
C GLY A 781 -12.02 -14.87 14.79
N CYS A 782 -10.72 -14.63 14.61
CA CYS A 782 -9.98 -13.62 15.37
C CYS A 782 -10.00 -12.23 14.73
N THR A 783 -10.10 -11.19 15.54
CA THR A 783 -9.84 -9.79 15.16
C THR A 783 -8.39 -9.34 15.38
N GLY A 784 -7.56 -10.22 15.96
CA GLY A 784 -6.14 -10.00 16.28
C GLY A 784 -5.25 -11.19 15.90
N ALA A 785 -3.98 -11.16 16.30
CA ALA A 785 -3.06 -12.28 16.11
C ALA A 785 -3.45 -13.47 17.01
N HIS A 786 -3.66 -14.64 16.40
CA HIS A 786 -4.04 -15.88 17.08
C HIS A 786 -2.84 -16.62 17.64
N TYR A 787 -2.95 -17.09 18.88
CA TYR A 787 -1.93 -17.91 19.52
C TYR A 787 -2.45 -19.30 19.81
N SER A 788 -1.85 -20.34 19.25
CA SER A 788 -2.18 -21.74 19.56
C SER A 788 -0.96 -22.54 20.01
N GLY A 789 0.17 -22.38 19.31
CA GLY A 789 1.35 -23.21 19.52
C GLY A 789 1.19 -24.64 18.95
N PRO A 790 2.26 -25.44 18.90
CA PRO A 790 2.25 -26.75 18.23
C PRO A 790 1.77 -27.90 19.13
N SER A 791 1.63 -27.67 20.44
CA SER A 791 1.36 -28.76 21.39
C SER A 791 -0.06 -29.29 21.26
N ILE A 792 -0.21 -30.62 21.33
CA ILE A 792 -1.50 -31.31 21.49
C ILE A 792 -1.98 -31.38 22.95
N ASP A 793 -1.12 -30.97 23.89
CA ASP A 793 -1.49 -30.87 25.30
C ASP A 793 -2.33 -29.60 25.50
N PRO A 794 -3.60 -29.71 25.92
CA PRO A 794 -4.50 -28.56 26.06
C PRO A 794 -4.04 -27.56 27.12
N ASP A 795 -3.19 -27.95 28.07
CA ASP A 795 -2.64 -27.06 29.10
C ASP A 795 -1.43 -26.26 28.60
N ARG A 796 -0.71 -26.80 27.60
CA ARG A 796 0.41 -26.11 26.93
C ARG A 796 -0.02 -25.32 25.70
N ASN A 797 -1.15 -25.67 25.10
CA ASN A 797 -1.70 -24.99 23.93
C ASN A 797 -2.54 -23.76 24.34
N TYR A 798 -2.31 -22.61 23.71
CA TYR A 798 -2.93 -21.35 24.11
C TYR A 798 -4.41 -21.20 23.67
N ALA A 799 -4.90 -21.99 22.71
CA ALA A 799 -6.25 -21.84 22.14
C ALA A 799 -7.07 -23.14 22.05
N MET A 800 -6.43 -24.31 22.16
CA MET A 800 -7.08 -25.61 21.92
C MET A 800 -8.37 -25.78 22.73
N ARG A 801 -8.35 -25.44 24.03
CA ARG A 801 -9.53 -25.55 24.92
C ARG A 801 -10.71 -24.70 24.44
N LEU A 802 -10.45 -23.48 23.94
CA LEU A 802 -11.49 -22.60 23.41
C LEU A 802 -12.14 -23.19 22.16
N HIS A 803 -11.33 -23.68 21.22
CA HIS A 803 -11.82 -24.26 19.97
C HIS A 803 -12.63 -25.54 20.24
N GLN A 804 -12.12 -26.40 21.12
CA GLN A 804 -12.79 -27.64 21.51
C GLN A 804 -14.15 -27.34 22.17
N ALA A 805 -14.18 -26.43 23.14
CA ALA A 805 -15.41 -26.05 23.82
C ALA A 805 -16.47 -25.49 22.85
N PHE A 806 -16.07 -24.66 21.89
CA PHE A 806 -17.00 -24.14 20.86
C PHE A 806 -17.69 -25.27 20.10
N TRP A 807 -16.92 -26.20 19.53
CA TRP A 807 -17.48 -27.31 18.74
C TRP A 807 -18.29 -28.29 19.60
N SER A 808 -17.83 -28.57 20.82
CA SER A 808 -18.56 -29.42 21.78
C SER A 808 -19.92 -28.83 22.14
N HIS A 809 -20.00 -27.53 22.45
CA HIS A 809 -21.28 -26.87 22.73
C HIS A 809 -22.20 -26.85 21.51
N LEU A 810 -21.66 -26.54 20.32
CA LEU A 810 -22.45 -26.53 19.09
C LEU A 810 -23.06 -27.92 18.80
N LYS A 811 -22.28 -28.99 19.00
CA LYS A 811 -22.68 -30.38 18.77
C LYS A 811 -23.62 -30.93 19.83
N ALA A 812 -23.34 -30.71 21.11
CA ALA A 812 -24.07 -31.33 22.21
C ALA A 812 -25.41 -30.63 22.50
N ASP A 813 -25.43 -29.30 22.44
CA ASP A 813 -26.56 -28.50 22.93
C ASP A 813 -27.52 -28.08 21.81
N ASN A 814 -27.15 -28.30 20.53
CA ASN A 814 -27.87 -27.81 19.34
C ASN A 814 -28.25 -26.32 19.46
N ILE A 815 -27.29 -25.54 19.96
CA ILE A 815 -27.43 -24.10 20.22
C ILE A 815 -26.87 -23.27 19.06
N SER A 816 -27.14 -21.97 19.09
CA SER A 816 -26.63 -21.04 18.10
C SER A 816 -25.11 -20.84 18.18
N PRO A 817 -24.43 -20.51 17.06
CA PRO A 817 -23.00 -20.20 17.05
C PRO A 817 -22.59 -19.10 18.03
N ALA A 818 -23.39 -18.04 18.16
CA ALA A 818 -23.12 -16.95 19.10
C ALA A 818 -23.12 -17.44 20.55
N LEU A 819 -24.11 -18.27 20.93
CA LEU A 819 -24.20 -18.84 22.27
C LEU A 819 -23.10 -19.89 22.53
N ALA A 820 -22.73 -20.69 21.52
CA ALA A 820 -21.62 -21.64 21.61
C ALA A 820 -20.29 -20.93 21.87
N LEU A 821 -20.00 -19.83 21.14
CA LEU A 821 -18.80 -19.03 21.38
C LEU A 821 -18.80 -18.38 22.77
N PHE A 822 -19.95 -17.87 23.21
CA PHE A 822 -20.09 -17.29 24.55
C PHE A 822 -19.78 -18.31 25.66
N ARG A 823 -20.37 -19.51 25.58
CA ARG A 823 -20.09 -20.59 26.57
C ARG A 823 -18.64 -21.05 26.51
N ALA A 824 -18.10 -21.22 25.31
CA ALA A 824 -16.70 -21.60 25.11
C ALA A 824 -15.73 -20.58 25.73
N ARG A 825 -16.01 -19.27 25.63
CA ARG A 825 -15.26 -18.23 26.32
C ARG A 825 -15.35 -18.36 27.84
N GLY A 826 -16.54 -18.66 28.38
CA GLY A 826 -16.73 -18.91 29.81
C GLY A 826 -15.89 -20.09 30.33
N ASP A 827 -15.96 -21.23 29.65
CA ASP A 827 -15.15 -22.42 29.98
C ASP A 827 -13.65 -22.11 29.87
N PHE A 828 -13.24 -21.40 28.82
CA PHE A 828 -11.86 -21.02 28.61
C PHE A 828 -11.36 -20.04 29.69
N ALA A 829 -12.17 -19.05 30.08
CA ALA A 829 -11.84 -18.12 31.16
C ALA A 829 -11.66 -18.84 32.50
N GLN A 830 -12.50 -19.83 32.82
CA GLN A 830 -12.35 -20.66 34.02
C GLN A 830 -10.99 -21.39 34.04
N THR A 831 -10.50 -21.83 32.88
CA THR A 831 -9.18 -22.48 32.80
C THR A 831 -8.04 -21.50 33.08
N ILE A 832 -8.15 -20.25 32.61
CA ILE A 832 -7.15 -19.20 32.88
C ILE A 832 -7.11 -18.88 34.38
N VAL A 833 -8.28 -18.73 35.01
CA VAL A 833 -8.38 -18.48 36.46
C VAL A 833 -7.87 -19.68 37.27
N GLY A 834 -8.25 -20.90 36.88
CA GLY A 834 -7.84 -22.14 37.55
C GLY A 834 -6.33 -22.41 37.49
N SER A 835 -5.68 -22.05 36.38
CA SER A 835 -4.23 -22.16 36.19
C SER A 835 -3.43 -20.97 36.76
N GLY A 836 -4.09 -19.99 37.39
CA GLY A 836 -3.62 -18.62 37.56
C GLY A 836 -2.20 -18.41 38.12
N HIS A 837 -1.69 -19.28 39.00
CA HIS A 837 -0.34 -19.14 39.58
C HIS A 837 0.77 -19.85 38.78
N ASP A 838 0.41 -20.77 37.89
CA ASP A 838 1.37 -21.65 37.22
C ASP A 838 1.73 -21.18 35.80
N LEU A 839 1.02 -20.18 35.27
CA LEU A 839 1.30 -19.58 33.96
C LEU A 839 2.32 -18.46 34.08
N ASP A 840 3.31 -18.46 33.17
CA ASP A 840 4.18 -17.31 32.99
C ASP A 840 3.40 -16.11 32.41
N PRO A 841 3.88 -14.87 32.59
CA PRO A 841 3.18 -13.67 32.13
C PRO A 841 2.80 -13.68 30.64
N LEU A 842 3.66 -14.21 29.76
CA LEU A 842 3.41 -14.27 28.32
C LEU A 842 2.34 -15.32 27.99
N GLY A 843 2.40 -16.47 28.67
CA GLY A 843 1.35 -17.49 28.60
C GLY A 843 -0.02 -16.95 29.02
N THR A 844 -0.10 -16.21 30.13
CA THR A 844 -1.34 -15.54 30.56
C THR A 844 -1.83 -14.53 29.52
N ALA A 845 -0.93 -13.67 29.02
CA ALA A 845 -1.26 -12.64 28.04
C ALA A 845 -1.86 -13.21 26.73
N ARG A 846 -1.24 -14.26 26.18
CA ARG A 846 -1.72 -14.94 24.96
C ARG A 846 -3.11 -15.56 25.16
N ARG A 847 -3.37 -16.14 26.34
CA ARG A 847 -4.69 -16.71 26.65
C ARG A 847 -5.76 -15.65 26.82
N LEU A 848 -5.47 -14.54 27.51
CA LEU A 848 -6.39 -13.40 27.61
C LEU A 848 -6.71 -12.79 26.25
N LYS A 849 -5.72 -12.71 25.35
CA LYS A 849 -5.94 -12.26 23.96
C LYS A 849 -6.90 -13.18 23.22
N ASN A 850 -6.67 -14.50 23.27
CA ASN A 850 -7.56 -15.48 22.65
C ASN A 850 -8.98 -15.43 23.22
N LEU A 851 -9.13 -15.15 24.52
CA LEU A 851 -10.45 -15.00 25.13
C LEU A 851 -11.24 -13.84 24.49
N GLU A 852 -10.57 -12.71 24.25
CA GLU A 852 -11.22 -11.46 23.81
C GLU A 852 -11.36 -11.32 22.29
N GLN A 853 -10.44 -11.87 21.50
CA GLN A 853 -10.35 -11.57 20.06
C GLN A 853 -11.29 -12.35 19.15
N PHE A 854 -11.86 -13.47 19.62
CA PHE A 854 -12.75 -14.27 18.79
C PHE A 854 -14.12 -13.63 18.66
N THR A 855 -14.54 -13.23 17.47
CA THR A 855 -15.87 -12.66 17.22
C THR A 855 -16.76 -13.62 16.45
N CYS A 856 -18.08 -13.48 16.59
CA CYS A 856 -19.08 -14.19 15.81
C CYS A 856 -19.69 -13.24 14.77
N LEU A 857 -19.29 -13.39 13.51
CA LEU A 857 -19.85 -12.64 12.39
C LEU A 857 -21.02 -13.39 11.75
N GLY A 858 -21.95 -12.68 11.15
CA GLY A 858 -23.24 -13.20 10.67
C GLY A 858 -24.33 -13.08 11.73
N LEU A 859 -25.54 -13.52 11.39
CA LEU A 859 -26.64 -13.48 12.36
C LEU A 859 -26.32 -14.41 13.55
N GLY A 860 -25.83 -15.63 13.29
CA GLY A 860 -25.31 -16.51 14.34
C GLY A 860 -26.32 -17.00 15.38
N TRP A 861 -27.64 -16.93 15.08
CA TRP A 861 -28.76 -17.30 15.97
C TRP A 861 -29.62 -18.43 15.44
#